data_AF-A0A3S8W038-F1
#
_entry.id   AF-A0A3S8W038-F1
#
_cell.length_a   1.000
_cell.length_b   1.000
_cell.length_c   1.000
_cell.angle_alpha   90.00
_cell.angle_beta   90.00
_cell.angle_gamma   90.00
#
_symmetry.space_group_name_H-M   'P 1'
#
loop_
_entity.id
_entity.type
_entity.pdbx_description
1 polymer ?
#
loop_
_entity_poly.entity_id
_entity_poly.type
_entity_poly.pdbx_seq_one_letter_code
_entity_poly.pdbx_strand_id
1 'polypeptide(L)'
;MLLGRSAAQAALKELLADAGGGRSGALVLRGEAGIGKSALLDWTAGEAAGLGLPVLRVTGAEREAELGFAGLVQLLWPVRDRIGALPEPQRAALRAVLDAGQDRGPDRFLTGLAVLTLLAGLAERGPLLCLVDDAQWVDRSSAEALLFAARRLAAEGVAMVFAVRDEGLDGHGLTELPLPRLGARDAADLLADRGFTAELRDRIVAESAGNPLALLEFAAAAGSWPGAAPGEREPLPVADRVLAGFRAQLDGLPERARLMAVLAAAEARGDLPLLLRAAAALGTGLDELEGSRLLHTTGTAVAFRHPLIATAAYRGAPLAARSAAHRALAEAADDPDCRAHHLAAATTAPDAGAAAEIAAAAERARRRTAYAAAAGRFRRAAQLAPDRGDQAAWLVAAVSAAASAGRLEWAAELAEEAEPRAGVGALRAELAQVRSVVEFELGAPGRAAGLLVRGASHAAPDDAAAMLRTAAGFGWFAGSPEPVGVAARRLRELGRPDEAAEATAYLLHEDYARGLPLLAGYVARVRRASRESAYGTPADTPAGTAEGVRRVGGDERMQALYGSIILGDDEAALDLAADEVERCRAEGLIGRLPKVLQAQAMAERTAGRHRAAAASVAEAAAIARDTGLHRRTEELDVVRAWLAAAEGDEARCTELAGRASDTGRVAADCALSMLDLSRGRHAAALDRLETAWRGPGRHATVLLAATGDLVEAAVRLGRPERAHAPLDRFRRWADAGGRPWALAVAARCAALLGGGEEAYLRALRLHERGGRPFERARTELLYGEWLRRERRRSEAREPLRAALECFERLDAAPWAARARAELRATGTAVSAGPPAARARPADRLTPQELQVARLAAQGLSSRQIGARLFLSPRTVEHHLYKAYPKLGVASRAELARVELAGPGDG
;
A
#
# COMPACT_ATOMS: atom_id res chain seq x y z
N MET A 1 4.68 -2.62 -41.76
CA MET A 1 4.85 -1.19 -41.40
C MET A 1 3.71 -0.80 -40.48
N LEU A 2 3.97 -0.12 -39.36
CA LEU A 2 2.92 0.41 -38.48
C LEU A 2 2.55 1.83 -38.93
N LEU A 3 1.27 2.08 -39.25
CA LEU A 3 0.77 3.37 -39.73
C LEU A 3 0.20 4.20 -38.57
N GLY A 4 0.35 5.52 -38.59
CA GLY A 4 -0.16 6.41 -37.53
C GLY A 4 0.39 6.16 -36.11
N ARG A 5 1.55 5.51 -35.98
CA ARG A 5 2.15 5.12 -34.69
C ARG A 5 3.54 5.72 -34.39
N SER A 6 3.95 6.76 -35.12
CA SER A 6 5.29 7.35 -34.99
C SER A 6 5.63 7.84 -33.57
N ALA A 7 4.71 8.52 -32.88
CA ALA A 7 4.92 8.99 -31.51
C ALA A 7 5.10 7.82 -30.52
N ALA A 8 4.30 6.77 -30.65
CA ALA A 8 4.43 5.57 -29.80
C ALA A 8 5.72 4.80 -30.09
N GLN A 9 6.09 4.67 -31.36
CA GLN A 9 7.37 4.09 -31.77
C GLN A 9 8.56 4.87 -31.22
N ALA A 10 8.50 6.20 -31.20
CA ALA A 10 9.55 7.05 -30.64
C ALA A 10 9.72 6.83 -29.13
N ALA A 11 8.63 6.84 -28.36
CA ALA A 11 8.66 6.60 -26.91
C ALA A 11 9.19 5.19 -26.56
N LEU A 12 8.80 4.16 -27.33
CA LEU A 12 9.29 2.79 -27.14
C LEU A 12 10.78 2.67 -27.50
N LYS A 13 11.26 3.37 -28.53
CA LYS A 13 12.69 3.44 -28.85
C LYS A 13 13.51 4.14 -27.77
N GLU A 14 12.99 5.24 -27.22
CA GLU A 14 13.62 5.95 -26.11
C GLU A 14 13.72 5.04 -24.89
N LEU A 15 12.65 4.30 -24.56
CA LEU A 15 12.66 3.33 -23.46
C LEU A 15 13.73 2.23 -23.64
N LEU A 16 13.88 1.69 -24.86
CA LEU A 16 14.92 0.70 -25.17
C LEU A 16 16.33 1.29 -25.11
N ALA A 17 16.51 2.52 -25.60
CA ALA A 17 17.79 3.23 -25.56
C ALA A 17 18.22 3.53 -24.12
N ASP A 18 17.28 3.95 -23.28
CA ASP A 18 17.50 4.19 -21.84
C ASP A 18 17.90 2.91 -21.12
N ALA A 19 17.22 1.79 -21.41
CA ALA A 19 17.61 0.48 -20.90
C ALA A 19 19.03 0.10 -21.34
N GLY A 20 19.38 0.33 -22.61
CA GLY A 20 20.76 0.17 -23.11
C GLY A 20 21.79 1.06 -22.41
N GLY A 21 21.38 2.24 -21.94
CA GLY A 21 22.18 3.12 -21.08
C GLY A 21 22.20 2.72 -19.60
N GLY A 22 21.60 1.59 -19.24
CA GLY A 22 21.50 1.09 -17.87
C GLY A 22 20.41 1.75 -17.02
N ARG A 23 19.51 2.55 -17.61
CA ARG A 23 18.34 3.12 -16.92
C ARG A 23 17.13 2.24 -17.16
N SER A 24 16.55 1.72 -16.09
CA SER A 24 15.30 0.96 -16.18
C SER A 24 14.11 1.91 -16.36
N GLY A 25 13.06 1.43 -17.02
CA GLY A 25 11.82 2.19 -17.20
C GLY A 25 10.63 1.29 -17.47
N ALA A 26 9.43 1.81 -17.21
CA ALA A 26 8.19 1.11 -17.49
C ALA A 26 7.17 2.04 -18.17
N LEU A 27 6.47 1.51 -19.18
CA LEU A 27 5.48 2.25 -19.97
C LEU A 27 4.16 1.47 -20.05
N VAL A 28 3.04 2.17 -19.86
CA VAL A 28 1.69 1.62 -20.03
C VAL A 28 1.10 2.12 -21.34
N LEU A 29 0.88 1.23 -22.31
CA LEU A 29 0.16 1.51 -23.54
C LEU A 29 -1.33 1.34 -23.30
N ARG A 30 -2.08 2.45 -23.21
CA ARG A 30 -3.52 2.45 -22.95
C ARG A 30 -4.31 2.75 -24.23
N GLY A 31 -5.39 2.02 -24.48
CA GLY A 31 -6.31 2.35 -25.56
C GLY A 31 -7.41 1.30 -25.74
N GLU A 32 -8.40 1.60 -26.57
CA GLU A 32 -9.54 0.70 -26.83
C GLU A 32 -9.15 -0.68 -27.41
N ALA A 33 -10.09 -1.62 -27.41
CA ALA A 33 -9.90 -2.93 -28.02
C ALA A 33 -9.62 -2.79 -29.54
N GLY A 34 -8.66 -3.55 -30.07
CA GLY A 34 -8.32 -3.52 -31.50
C GLY A 34 -7.52 -2.29 -31.97
N ILE A 35 -7.11 -1.40 -31.06
CA ILE A 35 -6.37 -0.17 -31.40
C ILE A 35 -4.93 -0.40 -31.91
N GLY A 36 -4.43 -1.64 -31.88
CA GLY A 36 -3.08 -2.01 -32.33
C GLY A 36 -2.00 -2.08 -31.24
N LYS A 37 -2.39 -2.23 -29.97
CA LYS A 37 -1.44 -2.42 -28.83
C LYS A 37 -0.51 -3.62 -29.03
N SER A 38 -1.07 -4.81 -29.30
CA SER A 38 -0.27 -6.03 -29.49
C SER A 38 0.67 -5.92 -30.70
N ALA A 39 0.23 -5.26 -31.78
CA ALA A 39 1.09 -4.99 -32.94
C ALA A 39 2.28 -4.07 -32.61
N LEU A 40 2.11 -3.11 -31.70
CA LEU A 40 3.21 -2.29 -31.18
C LEU A 40 4.16 -3.12 -30.30
N LEU A 41 3.64 -4.03 -29.47
CA LEU A 41 4.49 -4.93 -28.67
C LEU A 41 5.31 -5.87 -29.58
N ASP A 42 4.70 -6.44 -30.62
CA ASP A 42 5.39 -7.29 -31.60
C ASP A 42 6.50 -6.52 -32.33
N TRP A 43 6.21 -5.29 -32.75
CA TRP A 43 7.21 -4.42 -33.36
C TRP A 43 8.35 -4.09 -32.39
N THR A 44 8.05 -3.81 -31.11
CA THR A 44 9.05 -3.53 -30.07
C THR A 44 9.93 -4.75 -29.81
N ALA A 45 9.34 -5.95 -29.79
CA ALA A 45 10.09 -7.20 -29.69
C ALA A 45 11.04 -7.38 -30.89
N GLY A 46 10.61 -7.00 -32.09
CA GLY A 46 11.45 -7.00 -33.29
C GLY A 46 12.63 -6.03 -33.22
N GLU A 47 12.41 -4.79 -32.79
CA GLU A 47 13.49 -3.80 -32.58
C GLU A 47 14.48 -4.29 -31.51
N ALA A 48 13.97 -4.83 -30.39
CA ALA A 48 14.80 -5.40 -29.33
C ALA A 48 15.64 -6.59 -29.82
N ALA A 49 15.04 -7.49 -30.62
CA ALA A 49 15.77 -8.59 -31.24
C ALA A 49 16.86 -8.10 -32.21
N GLY A 50 16.58 -7.04 -32.99
CA GLY A 50 17.57 -6.39 -33.86
C GLY A 50 18.74 -5.76 -33.10
N LEU A 51 18.52 -5.35 -31.85
CA LEU A 51 19.53 -4.87 -30.92
C LEU A 51 20.19 -5.98 -30.08
N GLY A 52 19.78 -7.24 -30.26
CA GLY A 52 20.30 -8.39 -29.51
C GLY A 52 19.83 -8.48 -28.06
N LEU A 53 18.71 -7.83 -27.70
CA LEU A 53 18.21 -7.79 -26.33
C LEU A 53 17.33 -9.02 -26.03
N PRO A 54 17.51 -9.69 -24.87
CA PRO A 54 16.58 -10.72 -24.43
C PRO A 54 15.17 -10.15 -24.19
N VAL A 55 14.16 -10.90 -24.63
CA VAL A 55 12.74 -10.53 -24.49
C VAL A 55 12.02 -11.60 -23.66
N LEU A 56 11.39 -11.18 -22.56
CA LEU A 56 10.42 -11.98 -21.80
C LEU A 56 9.02 -11.46 -22.10
N ARG A 57 8.07 -12.36 -22.36
CA ARG A 57 6.68 -11.99 -22.69
C ARG A 57 5.68 -12.81 -21.90
N VAL A 58 4.60 -12.14 -21.48
CA VAL A 58 3.38 -12.72 -20.94
C VAL A 58 2.20 -12.10 -21.69
N THR A 59 1.15 -12.88 -21.94
CA THR A 59 -0.09 -12.40 -22.54
C THR A 59 -1.23 -12.76 -21.60
N GLY A 60 -1.94 -11.75 -21.09
CA GLY A 60 -3.09 -11.96 -20.23
C GLY A 60 -4.23 -12.65 -20.97
N ALA A 61 -4.86 -13.62 -20.31
CA ALA A 61 -6.05 -14.30 -20.80
C ALA A 61 -7.18 -14.14 -19.79
N GLU A 62 -8.36 -13.68 -20.24
CA GLU A 62 -9.49 -13.30 -19.35
C GLU A 62 -9.84 -14.38 -18.32
N ARG A 63 -9.58 -15.65 -18.65
CA ARG A 63 -9.92 -16.82 -17.81
C ARG A 63 -8.82 -17.24 -16.86
N GLU A 64 -7.60 -16.83 -17.12
CA GLU A 64 -6.46 -17.02 -16.22
C GLU A 64 -6.40 -15.91 -15.17
N ALA A 65 -7.22 -14.86 -15.30
CA ALA A 65 -7.30 -13.78 -14.32
C ALA A 65 -7.59 -14.27 -12.88
N GLU A 66 -8.24 -15.43 -12.74
CA GLU A 66 -8.52 -16.11 -11.47
C GLU A 66 -7.51 -17.23 -11.12
N LEU A 67 -6.52 -17.51 -11.96
CA LEU A 67 -5.45 -18.47 -11.69
C LEU A 67 -4.24 -17.72 -11.14
N GLY A 68 -4.11 -17.70 -9.82
CA GLY A 68 -3.03 -16.97 -9.16
C GLY A 68 -1.65 -17.38 -9.65
N PHE A 69 -0.85 -16.37 -9.98
CA PHE A 69 0.51 -16.44 -10.51
C PHE A 69 0.69 -17.08 -11.89
N ALA A 70 -0.37 -17.38 -12.63
CA ALA A 70 -0.28 -17.92 -13.99
C ALA A 70 0.59 -17.04 -14.92
N GLY A 71 0.41 -15.71 -14.86
CA GLY A 71 1.19 -14.77 -15.65
C GLY A 71 2.69 -14.77 -15.32
N LEU A 72 3.06 -14.86 -14.03
CA LEU A 72 4.45 -14.96 -13.60
C LEU A 72 5.07 -16.30 -14.00
N VAL A 73 4.33 -17.41 -13.87
CA VAL A 73 4.81 -18.72 -14.34
C VAL A 73 5.15 -18.62 -15.82
N GLN A 74 4.25 -18.08 -16.65
CA GLN A 74 4.49 -17.88 -18.09
C GLN A 74 5.73 -17.00 -18.35
N LEU A 75 5.84 -15.85 -17.67
CA LEU A 75 6.93 -14.90 -17.90
C LEU A 75 8.30 -15.46 -17.47
N LEU A 76 8.36 -16.16 -16.34
CA LEU A 76 9.60 -16.58 -15.69
C LEU A 76 10.07 -17.98 -16.13
N TRP A 77 9.19 -18.79 -16.75
CA TRP A 77 9.52 -20.13 -17.21
C TRP A 77 10.79 -20.22 -18.07
N PRO A 78 11.07 -19.28 -19.01
CA PRO A 78 12.28 -19.32 -19.83
C PRO A 78 13.58 -19.12 -19.05
N VAL A 79 13.51 -18.52 -17.85
CA VAL A 79 14.66 -18.12 -17.02
C VAL A 79 14.67 -18.80 -15.65
N ARG A 80 13.92 -19.91 -15.51
CA ARG A 80 13.78 -20.65 -14.24
C ARG A 80 15.10 -21.18 -13.70
N ASP A 81 16.09 -21.43 -14.56
CA ASP A 81 17.45 -21.84 -14.20
C ASP A 81 18.19 -20.76 -13.39
N ARG A 82 17.78 -19.49 -13.49
CA ARG A 82 18.40 -18.35 -12.80
C ARG A 82 17.87 -18.11 -11.39
N ILE A 83 16.76 -18.73 -11.02
CA ILE A 83 16.16 -18.59 -9.68
C ILE A 83 17.12 -19.06 -8.58
N GLY A 84 17.99 -20.04 -8.87
CA GLY A 84 19.01 -20.53 -7.94
C GLY A 84 19.99 -19.45 -7.45
N ALA A 85 20.20 -18.37 -8.20
CA ALA A 85 21.12 -17.28 -7.83
C ALA A 85 20.51 -16.27 -6.84
N LEU A 86 19.20 -16.34 -6.57
CA LEU A 86 18.52 -15.42 -5.65
C LEU A 86 18.85 -15.74 -4.18
N PRO A 87 18.79 -14.76 -3.26
CA PRO A 87 18.79 -15.01 -1.82
C PRO A 87 17.70 -16.00 -1.39
N GLU A 88 17.95 -16.81 -0.35
CA GLU A 88 17.08 -17.93 0.04
C GLU A 88 15.59 -17.55 0.20
N PRO A 89 15.21 -16.46 0.91
CA PRO A 89 13.79 -16.12 1.07
C PRO A 89 13.10 -15.78 -0.26
N GLN A 90 13.82 -15.14 -1.18
CA GLN A 90 13.32 -14.78 -2.51
C GLN A 90 13.25 -16.00 -3.43
N ARG A 91 14.26 -16.88 -3.34
CA ARG A 91 14.32 -18.14 -4.07
C ARG A 91 13.17 -19.06 -3.67
N ALA A 92 12.93 -19.21 -2.37
CA ALA A 92 11.81 -19.97 -1.83
C ALA A 92 10.47 -19.39 -2.31
N ALA A 93 10.33 -18.07 -2.33
CA ALA A 93 9.13 -17.40 -2.83
C ALA A 93 8.84 -17.74 -4.31
N LEU A 94 9.82 -17.58 -5.22
CA LEU A 94 9.59 -17.92 -6.64
C LEU A 94 9.46 -19.43 -6.88
N ARG A 95 10.14 -20.28 -6.11
CA ARG A 95 9.93 -21.74 -6.19
C ARG A 95 8.51 -22.10 -5.80
N ALA A 96 7.95 -21.50 -4.75
CA ALA A 96 6.57 -21.72 -4.35
C ALA A 96 5.55 -21.20 -5.39
N VAL A 97 5.90 -20.21 -6.21
CA VAL A 97 5.11 -19.79 -7.38
C VAL A 97 5.13 -20.86 -8.48
N LEU A 98 6.31 -21.42 -8.77
CA LEU A 98 6.51 -22.37 -9.88
C LEU A 98 6.14 -23.82 -9.55
N ASP A 99 6.23 -24.23 -8.29
CA ASP A 99 5.94 -25.59 -7.83
C ASP A 99 4.51 -25.71 -7.30
N ALA A 100 3.69 -26.55 -7.93
CA ALA A 100 2.27 -26.70 -7.64
C ALA A 100 1.92 -27.32 -6.26
N GLY A 101 2.92 -27.76 -5.48
CA GLY A 101 2.75 -28.69 -4.34
C GLY A 101 3.29 -28.26 -2.96
N GLN A 102 3.63 -27.00 -2.71
CA GLN A 102 4.08 -26.56 -1.37
C GLN A 102 2.94 -26.09 -0.45
N ASP A 103 3.06 -26.39 0.85
CA ASP A 103 2.05 -26.12 1.90
C ASP A 103 1.98 -24.65 2.37
N ARG A 104 2.97 -23.81 2.01
CA ARG A 104 2.99 -22.37 2.31
C ARG A 104 3.27 -21.57 1.04
N GLY A 105 2.34 -20.70 0.69
CA GLY A 105 2.51 -19.79 -0.44
C GLY A 105 3.49 -18.68 -0.15
N PRO A 106 4.01 -18.05 -1.22
CA PRO A 106 5.04 -17.04 -1.12
C PRO A 106 4.45 -15.74 -0.57
N ASP A 107 5.19 -15.01 0.26
CA ASP A 107 4.81 -13.63 0.60
C ASP A 107 4.73 -12.82 -0.70
N ARG A 108 3.58 -12.18 -0.97
CA ARG A 108 3.32 -11.36 -2.17
C ARG A 108 4.44 -10.35 -2.43
N PHE A 109 5.01 -9.81 -1.37
CA PHE A 109 6.09 -8.83 -1.42
C PHE A 109 7.44 -9.48 -1.68
N LEU A 110 7.73 -10.62 -1.05
CA LEU A 110 8.92 -11.39 -1.39
C LEU A 110 8.87 -11.88 -2.84
N THR A 111 7.68 -12.16 -3.37
CA THR A 111 7.49 -12.52 -4.77
C THR A 111 7.84 -11.35 -5.68
N GLY A 112 7.26 -10.16 -5.46
CA GLY A 112 7.61 -8.95 -6.22
C GLY A 112 9.10 -8.59 -6.12
N LEU A 113 9.70 -8.70 -4.92
CA LEU A 113 11.14 -8.47 -4.71
C LEU A 113 12.00 -9.50 -5.43
N ALA A 114 11.59 -10.76 -5.43
CA ALA A 114 12.30 -11.83 -6.11
C ALA A 114 12.23 -11.64 -7.63
N VAL A 115 11.06 -11.24 -8.17
CA VAL A 115 10.92 -10.84 -9.58
C VAL A 115 11.87 -9.69 -9.90
N LEU A 116 11.85 -8.60 -9.11
CA LEU A 116 12.77 -7.48 -9.30
C LEU A 116 14.23 -7.92 -9.31
N THR A 117 14.64 -8.70 -8.32
CA THR A 117 16.04 -9.15 -8.17
C THR A 117 16.44 -10.08 -9.31
N LEU A 118 15.53 -10.92 -9.78
CA LEU A 118 15.74 -11.79 -10.92
C LEU A 118 15.89 -11.00 -12.23
N LEU A 119 14.99 -10.05 -12.50
CA LEU A 119 15.05 -9.20 -13.69
C LEU A 119 16.32 -8.33 -13.68
N ALA A 120 16.68 -7.78 -12.53
CA ALA A 120 17.93 -7.03 -12.33
C ALA A 120 19.16 -7.91 -12.61
N GLY A 121 19.19 -9.13 -12.09
CA GLY A 121 20.29 -10.08 -12.32
C GLY A 121 20.40 -10.55 -13.77
N LEU A 122 19.27 -10.68 -14.48
CA LEU A 122 19.27 -10.93 -15.93
C LEU A 122 19.86 -9.75 -16.70
N ALA A 123 19.55 -8.53 -16.27
CA ALA A 123 20.02 -7.30 -16.92
C ALA A 123 21.51 -7.01 -16.70
N GLU A 124 22.19 -7.71 -15.77
CA GLU A 124 23.65 -7.61 -15.60
C GLU A 124 24.44 -8.02 -16.85
N ARG A 125 23.85 -8.85 -17.72
CA ARG A 125 24.49 -9.33 -18.96
C ARG A 125 24.21 -8.45 -20.18
N GLY A 126 23.39 -7.42 -20.02
CA GLY A 126 22.84 -6.60 -21.09
C GLY A 126 21.37 -6.26 -20.82
N PRO A 127 20.80 -5.23 -21.45
CA PRO A 127 19.47 -4.74 -21.09
C PRO A 127 18.37 -5.74 -21.45
N LEU A 128 17.30 -5.74 -20.68
CA LEU A 128 16.21 -6.72 -20.75
C LEU A 128 14.89 -6.04 -21.14
N LEU A 129 14.13 -6.64 -22.05
CA LEU A 129 12.77 -6.21 -22.37
C LEU A 129 11.73 -7.19 -21.79
N CYS A 130 10.76 -6.68 -21.04
CA CYS A 130 9.60 -7.43 -20.57
C CYS A 130 8.31 -6.86 -21.19
N LEU A 131 7.56 -7.71 -21.89
CA LEU A 131 6.30 -7.35 -22.54
C LEU A 131 5.12 -8.04 -21.82
N VAL A 132 4.16 -7.24 -21.38
CA VAL A 132 2.93 -7.69 -20.71
C VAL A 132 1.76 -7.29 -21.60
N ASP A 133 1.31 -8.22 -22.44
CA ASP A 133 0.19 -8.01 -23.36
C ASP A 133 -1.15 -8.28 -22.67
N ASP A 134 -2.21 -7.54 -23.04
CA ASP A 134 -3.54 -7.59 -22.42
C ASP A 134 -3.49 -7.68 -20.87
N ALA A 135 -2.71 -6.80 -20.23
CA ALA A 135 -2.38 -6.87 -18.81
C ALA A 135 -3.61 -6.76 -17.89
N GLN A 136 -4.76 -6.26 -18.39
CA GLN A 136 -6.03 -6.31 -17.66
C GLN A 136 -6.52 -7.73 -17.35
N TRP A 137 -5.99 -8.74 -18.05
CA TRP A 137 -6.35 -10.13 -17.91
C TRP A 137 -5.24 -11.00 -17.32
N VAL A 138 -4.07 -10.43 -17.06
CA VAL A 138 -3.05 -11.08 -16.24
C VAL A 138 -3.62 -11.23 -14.83
N ASP A 139 -3.41 -12.40 -14.23
CA ASP A 139 -3.90 -12.65 -12.87
C ASP A 139 -3.36 -11.60 -11.89
N ARG A 140 -4.19 -11.27 -10.91
CA ARG A 140 -3.91 -10.13 -10.03
C ARG A 140 -2.58 -10.28 -9.28
N SER A 141 -2.26 -11.48 -8.80
CA SER A 141 -1.03 -11.74 -8.05
C SER A 141 0.21 -11.51 -8.92
N SER A 142 0.16 -11.90 -10.20
CA SER A 142 1.21 -11.60 -11.17
C SER A 142 1.30 -10.13 -11.50
N ALA A 143 0.17 -9.48 -11.78
CA ALA A 143 0.14 -8.05 -12.10
C ALA A 143 0.73 -7.22 -10.95
N GLU A 144 0.40 -7.53 -9.70
CA GLU A 144 0.94 -6.88 -8.51
C GLU A 144 2.46 -7.06 -8.38
N ALA A 145 2.97 -8.27 -8.58
CA ALA A 145 4.41 -8.54 -8.52
C ALA A 145 5.18 -7.80 -9.64
N LEU A 146 4.61 -7.74 -10.85
CA LEU A 146 5.21 -7.04 -11.99
C LEU A 146 5.19 -5.52 -11.81
N LEU A 147 4.07 -4.96 -11.32
CA LEU A 147 3.98 -3.54 -10.98
C LEU A 147 4.94 -3.18 -9.83
N PHE A 148 5.07 -4.05 -8.82
CA PHE A 148 6.04 -3.87 -7.74
C PHE A 148 7.47 -3.77 -8.27
N ALA A 149 7.86 -4.65 -9.19
CA ALA A 149 9.17 -4.62 -9.83
C ALA A 149 9.35 -3.37 -10.70
N ALA A 150 8.37 -3.07 -11.56
CA ALA A 150 8.38 -1.93 -12.47
C ALA A 150 8.61 -0.58 -11.77
N ARG A 151 8.02 -0.39 -10.57
CA ARG A 151 8.14 0.86 -9.79
C ARG A 151 9.50 1.05 -9.10
N ARG A 152 10.30 -0.01 -8.96
CA ARG A 152 11.54 -0.04 -8.17
C ARG A 152 12.80 -0.27 -9.00
N LEU A 153 12.64 -0.75 -10.22
CA LEU A 153 13.72 -0.78 -11.19
C LEU A 153 14.05 0.67 -11.57
N ALA A 154 15.32 1.04 -11.47
CA ALA A 154 15.82 2.38 -11.79
C ALA A 154 17.14 2.33 -12.58
N ALA A 155 18.15 1.60 -12.10
CA ALA A 155 19.51 1.64 -12.65
C ALA A 155 20.02 0.28 -13.17
N GLU A 156 19.12 -0.65 -13.49
CA GLU A 156 19.43 -2.03 -13.87
C GLU A 156 19.42 -2.27 -15.39
N GLY A 157 18.78 -1.39 -16.18
CA GLY A 157 18.66 -1.57 -17.63
C GLY A 157 17.51 -2.49 -18.03
N VAL A 158 16.39 -2.46 -17.29
CA VAL A 158 15.18 -3.24 -17.60
C VAL A 158 14.10 -2.32 -18.18
N ALA A 159 13.60 -2.64 -19.38
CA ALA A 159 12.44 -1.99 -20.00
C ALA A 159 11.20 -2.88 -19.82
N MET A 160 10.12 -2.34 -19.25
CA MET A 160 8.84 -3.03 -19.12
C MET A 160 7.73 -2.31 -19.89
N VAL A 161 6.94 -3.04 -20.69
CA VAL A 161 5.80 -2.46 -21.41
C VAL A 161 4.53 -3.22 -21.09
N PHE A 162 3.51 -2.50 -20.59
CA PHE A 162 2.19 -3.05 -20.26
C PHE A 162 1.16 -2.56 -21.28
N ALA A 163 0.51 -3.45 -22.01
CA ALA A 163 -0.62 -3.10 -22.86
C ALA A 163 -1.93 -3.30 -22.10
N VAL A 164 -2.73 -2.23 -21.99
CA VAL A 164 -3.96 -2.20 -21.19
C VAL A 164 -5.11 -1.59 -22.00
N ARG A 165 -6.32 -2.06 -21.77
CA ARG A 165 -7.56 -1.43 -22.28
C ARG A 165 -7.90 -0.16 -21.47
N ASP A 166 -8.74 0.73 -22.01
CA ASP A 166 -9.09 2.00 -21.34
C ASP A 166 -9.62 1.78 -19.91
N GLU A 167 -10.49 0.80 -19.71
CA GLU A 167 -11.06 0.40 -18.40
C GLU A 167 -10.24 -0.69 -17.67
N GLY A 168 -9.01 -0.97 -18.12
CA GLY A 168 -8.17 -2.03 -17.56
C GLY A 168 -7.25 -1.57 -16.42
N LEU A 169 -6.40 -2.49 -15.95
CA LEU A 169 -5.40 -2.33 -14.87
C LEU A 169 -4.96 -0.88 -14.57
N ASP A 170 -5.09 -0.46 -13.31
CA ASP A 170 -4.61 0.84 -12.84
C ASP A 170 -3.07 0.87 -12.79
N GLY A 171 -2.46 1.61 -13.72
CA GLY A 171 -1.02 1.79 -13.84
C GLY A 171 -0.42 2.80 -12.87
N HIS A 172 -1.09 3.14 -11.76
CA HIS A 172 -0.69 4.24 -10.87
C HIS A 172 0.81 4.23 -10.55
N GLY A 173 1.48 5.36 -10.80
CA GLY A 173 2.91 5.55 -10.60
C GLY A 173 3.81 5.18 -11.79
N LEU A 174 3.25 4.69 -12.90
CA LEU A 174 3.96 4.44 -14.16
C LEU A 174 3.59 5.50 -15.21
N THR A 175 4.47 5.71 -16.21
CA THR A 175 4.17 6.59 -17.34
C THR A 175 3.14 5.94 -18.25
N GLU A 176 2.02 6.61 -18.49
CA GLU A 176 0.98 6.15 -19.42
C GLU A 176 1.10 6.84 -20.78
N LEU A 177 0.97 6.05 -21.85
CA LEU A 177 0.93 6.50 -23.23
C LEU A 177 -0.42 6.09 -23.85
N PRO A 178 -1.37 7.05 -24.01
CA PRO A 178 -2.63 6.77 -24.68
C PRO A 178 -2.41 6.57 -26.20
N LEU A 179 -3.09 5.58 -26.77
CA LEU A 179 -3.05 5.29 -28.19
C LEU A 179 -4.33 5.79 -28.87
N PRO A 180 -4.25 6.85 -29.69
CA PRO A 180 -5.42 7.36 -30.40
C PRO A 180 -5.83 6.43 -31.54
N ARG A 181 -7.04 6.64 -32.07
CA ARG A 181 -7.46 6.04 -33.35
C ARG A 181 -6.60 6.58 -34.50
N LEU A 182 -6.53 5.82 -35.60
CA LEU A 182 -5.81 6.25 -36.80
C LEU A 182 -6.50 7.45 -37.44
N GLY A 183 -5.71 8.42 -37.90
CA GLY A 183 -6.23 9.50 -38.72
C GLY A 183 -6.71 8.99 -40.08
N ALA A 184 -7.58 9.75 -40.76
CA ALA A 184 -8.19 9.34 -42.02
C ALA A 184 -7.16 8.92 -43.09
N ARG A 185 -6.00 9.59 -43.14
CA ARG A 185 -4.91 9.26 -44.06
C ARG A 185 -4.29 7.89 -43.74
N ASP A 186 -3.85 7.66 -42.51
CA ASP A 186 -3.27 6.38 -42.09
C ASP A 186 -4.28 5.23 -42.22
N ALA A 187 -5.55 5.50 -41.97
CA ALA A 187 -6.64 4.54 -42.14
C ALA A 187 -6.88 4.17 -43.61
N ALA A 188 -6.82 5.15 -44.52
CA ALA A 188 -6.91 4.92 -45.96
C ALA A 188 -5.68 4.18 -46.51
N ASP A 189 -4.48 4.53 -46.03
CA ASP A 189 -3.22 3.86 -46.38
C ASP A 189 -3.23 2.38 -45.94
N LEU A 190 -3.84 2.07 -44.78
CA LEU A 190 -4.02 0.68 -44.32
C LEU A 190 -4.88 -0.17 -45.27
N LEU A 191 -5.76 0.47 -46.05
CA LEU A 191 -6.68 -0.18 -47.00
C LEU A 191 -6.20 -0.12 -48.46
N ALA A 192 -5.09 0.57 -48.74
CA ALA A 192 -4.68 0.92 -50.10
C ALA A 192 -4.48 -0.31 -51.02
N ASP A 193 -3.94 -1.40 -50.48
CA ASP A 193 -3.60 -2.61 -51.24
C ASP A 193 -4.77 -3.57 -51.50
N ARG A 194 -5.99 -3.22 -51.07
CA ARG A 194 -7.17 -4.13 -51.11
C ARG A 194 -8.08 -3.96 -52.32
N GLY A 195 -7.76 -3.03 -53.24
CA GLY A 195 -8.49 -2.85 -54.50
C GLY A 195 -9.94 -2.31 -54.37
N PHE A 196 -10.31 -1.72 -53.23
CA PHE A 196 -11.63 -1.12 -53.03
C PHE A 196 -11.81 0.20 -53.79
N THR A 197 -13.04 0.48 -54.23
CA THR A 197 -13.42 1.80 -54.74
C THR A 197 -13.27 2.87 -53.66
N ALA A 198 -13.16 4.15 -54.06
CA ALA A 198 -13.01 5.26 -53.13
C ALA A 198 -14.21 5.35 -52.17
N GLU A 199 -15.42 5.16 -52.67
CA GLU A 199 -16.67 5.25 -51.90
C GLU A 199 -16.75 4.14 -50.85
N LEU A 200 -16.36 2.91 -51.20
CA LEU A 200 -16.34 1.78 -50.26
C LEU A 200 -15.25 1.97 -49.20
N ARG A 201 -14.09 2.50 -49.59
CA ARG A 201 -12.98 2.81 -48.67
C ARG A 201 -13.37 3.88 -47.67
N ASP A 202 -13.94 4.99 -48.13
CA ASP A 202 -14.39 6.09 -47.27
C ASP A 202 -15.51 5.63 -46.32
N ARG A 203 -16.42 4.77 -46.80
CA ARG A 203 -17.42 4.13 -45.96
C ARG A 203 -16.80 3.24 -44.89
N ILE A 204 -15.83 2.40 -45.22
CA ILE A 204 -15.13 1.55 -44.24
C ILE A 204 -14.38 2.40 -43.22
N VAL A 205 -13.72 3.49 -43.63
CA VAL A 205 -13.01 4.41 -42.74
C VAL A 205 -13.97 5.15 -41.80
N ALA A 206 -15.10 5.64 -42.32
CA ALA A 206 -16.13 6.30 -41.51
C ALA A 206 -16.75 5.33 -40.50
N GLU A 207 -17.10 4.12 -40.94
CA GLU A 207 -17.72 3.11 -40.09
C GLU A 207 -16.75 2.60 -39.01
N SER A 208 -15.50 2.32 -39.36
CA SER A 208 -14.47 1.91 -38.39
C SER A 208 -14.03 3.02 -37.44
N ALA A 209 -14.35 4.28 -37.75
CA ALA A 209 -13.94 5.49 -37.04
C ALA A 209 -12.42 5.53 -36.74
N GLY A 210 -11.59 4.92 -37.61
CA GLY A 210 -10.14 4.87 -37.47
C GLY A 210 -9.60 3.78 -36.54
N ASN A 211 -10.43 2.85 -36.05
CA ASN A 211 -9.96 1.68 -35.31
C ASN A 211 -9.30 0.66 -36.27
N PRO A 212 -8.01 0.32 -36.11
CA PRO A 212 -7.29 -0.59 -37.01
C PRO A 212 -7.95 -1.96 -37.19
N LEU A 213 -8.43 -2.58 -36.11
CA LEU A 213 -9.12 -3.85 -36.21
C LEU A 213 -10.40 -3.74 -37.04
N ALA A 214 -11.25 -2.75 -36.73
CA ALA A 214 -12.49 -2.56 -37.46
C ALA A 214 -12.26 -2.24 -38.95
N LEU A 215 -11.21 -1.46 -39.27
CA LEU A 215 -10.79 -1.24 -40.66
C LEU A 215 -10.50 -2.56 -41.38
N LEU A 216 -9.72 -3.44 -40.76
CA LEU A 216 -9.31 -4.72 -41.36
C LEU A 216 -10.48 -5.71 -41.49
N GLU A 217 -11.36 -5.78 -40.49
CA GLU A 217 -12.52 -6.68 -40.46
C GLU A 217 -13.63 -6.22 -41.41
N PHE A 218 -13.99 -4.93 -41.40
CA PHE A 218 -14.98 -4.39 -42.34
C PHE A 218 -14.50 -4.52 -43.78
N ALA A 219 -13.20 -4.33 -44.02
CA ALA A 219 -12.61 -4.62 -45.32
C ALA A 219 -12.68 -6.10 -45.70
N ALA A 220 -12.49 -7.03 -44.76
CA ALA A 220 -12.61 -8.47 -45.03
C ALA A 220 -14.07 -8.88 -45.32
N ALA A 221 -15.05 -8.21 -44.69
CA ALA A 221 -16.48 -8.46 -44.84
C ALA A 221 -17.16 -7.66 -45.96
N ALA A 222 -16.42 -6.84 -46.72
CA ALA A 222 -16.97 -5.91 -47.71
C ALA A 222 -17.79 -6.58 -48.83
N GLY A 223 -17.62 -7.90 -49.06
CA GLY A 223 -18.38 -8.68 -50.04
C GLY A 223 -19.75 -9.21 -49.55
N SER A 224 -20.07 -9.10 -48.27
CA SER A 224 -21.28 -9.67 -47.64
C SER A 224 -22.11 -8.65 -46.87
N TRP A 225 -21.80 -7.35 -47.01
CA TRP A 225 -22.54 -6.29 -46.36
C TRP A 225 -23.96 -6.14 -46.95
N PRO A 226 -25.04 -6.28 -46.16
CA PRO A 226 -26.38 -5.94 -46.63
C PRO A 226 -26.40 -4.45 -46.99
N GLY A 227 -26.91 -4.13 -48.17
CA GLY A 227 -27.07 -2.75 -48.64
C GLY A 227 -28.09 -1.98 -47.81
N ALA A 228 -27.69 -1.50 -46.64
CA ALA A 228 -28.44 -0.50 -45.88
C ALA A 228 -27.84 0.89 -46.11
N ALA A 229 -28.70 1.88 -46.31
CA ALA A 229 -28.34 3.28 -46.54
C ALA A 229 -27.70 3.90 -45.27
N PRO A 230 -26.79 4.88 -45.41
CA PRO A 230 -26.23 5.59 -44.26
C PRO A 230 -27.29 6.48 -43.63
N GLY A 231 -27.66 6.25 -42.35
CA GLY A 231 -28.49 7.20 -41.59
C GLY A 231 -29.44 6.64 -40.51
N GLU A 232 -29.73 5.34 -40.46
CA GLU A 232 -30.85 4.81 -39.64
C GLU A 232 -30.47 3.97 -38.40
N ARG A 233 -29.23 4.06 -37.88
CA ARG A 233 -28.89 3.38 -36.60
C ARG A 233 -28.13 4.32 -35.66
N GLU A 234 -28.52 4.32 -34.39
CA GLU A 234 -27.72 4.93 -33.31
C GLU A 234 -26.26 4.46 -33.40
N PRO A 235 -25.26 5.34 -33.24
CA PRO A 235 -23.87 4.98 -33.41
C PRO A 235 -23.41 4.08 -32.26
N LEU A 236 -23.51 2.76 -32.44
CA LEU A 236 -22.89 1.79 -31.55
C LEU A 236 -21.36 1.97 -31.56
N PRO A 237 -20.69 1.82 -30.41
CA PRO A 237 -19.23 1.76 -30.33
C PRO A 237 -18.66 0.78 -31.37
N VAL A 238 -17.49 1.11 -31.93
CA VAL A 238 -16.85 0.32 -33.01
C VAL A 238 -16.65 -1.15 -32.59
N ALA A 239 -16.27 -1.38 -31.33
CA ALA A 239 -16.13 -2.72 -30.77
C ALA A 239 -17.43 -3.53 -30.83
N ASP A 240 -18.58 -2.90 -30.56
CA ASP A 240 -19.90 -3.56 -30.58
C ASP A 240 -20.34 -3.90 -32.01
N ARG A 241 -19.96 -3.07 -32.99
CA ARG A 241 -20.23 -3.34 -34.42
C ARG A 241 -19.38 -4.50 -34.96
N VAL A 242 -18.10 -4.55 -34.63
CA VAL A 242 -17.23 -5.69 -34.97
C VAL A 242 -17.73 -6.97 -34.29
N LEU A 243 -18.14 -6.88 -33.03
CA LEU A 243 -18.68 -8.00 -32.27
C LEU A 243 -20.03 -8.49 -32.85
N ALA A 244 -20.89 -7.58 -33.34
CA ALA A 244 -22.12 -7.93 -34.06
C ALA A 244 -21.82 -8.63 -35.40
N GLY A 245 -20.78 -8.22 -36.12
CA GLY A 245 -20.32 -8.90 -37.34
C GLY A 245 -19.87 -10.35 -37.09
N PHE A 246 -19.05 -10.56 -36.05
CA PHE A 246 -18.64 -11.92 -35.66
C PHE A 246 -19.83 -12.77 -35.19
N ARG A 247 -20.79 -12.19 -34.47
CA ARG A 247 -22.04 -12.89 -34.11
C ARG A 247 -22.80 -13.36 -35.35
N ALA A 248 -23.00 -12.48 -36.34
CA ALA A 248 -23.69 -12.84 -37.57
C ALA A 248 -22.97 -13.96 -38.34
N GLN A 249 -21.63 -13.95 -38.37
CA GLN A 249 -20.84 -15.02 -38.98
C GLN A 249 -20.98 -16.35 -38.22
N LEU A 250 -21.00 -16.31 -36.88
CA LEU A 250 -21.21 -17.48 -36.03
C LEU A 250 -22.64 -18.03 -36.14
N ASP A 251 -23.64 -17.16 -36.24
CA ASP A 251 -25.06 -17.54 -36.35
C ASP A 251 -25.34 -18.32 -37.65
N GLY A 252 -24.58 -18.03 -38.71
CA GLY A 252 -24.65 -18.74 -40.00
C GLY A 252 -23.98 -20.13 -40.02
N LEU A 253 -23.31 -20.55 -38.95
CA LEU A 253 -22.68 -21.87 -38.86
C LEU A 253 -23.69 -22.98 -38.48
N PRO A 254 -23.44 -24.24 -38.91
CA PRO A 254 -24.17 -25.40 -38.41
C PRO A 254 -24.14 -25.50 -36.88
N GLU A 255 -25.16 -26.13 -36.29
CA GLU A 255 -25.29 -26.22 -34.83
C GLU A 255 -24.07 -26.86 -34.14
N ARG A 256 -23.51 -27.92 -34.73
CA ARG A 256 -22.31 -28.61 -34.23
C ARG A 256 -21.06 -27.72 -34.26
N ALA A 257 -20.90 -26.94 -35.34
CA ALA A 257 -19.84 -25.95 -35.49
C ALA A 257 -19.99 -24.79 -34.49
N ARG A 258 -21.21 -24.31 -34.25
CA ARG A 258 -21.48 -23.31 -33.20
C ARG A 258 -21.17 -23.87 -31.81
N LEU A 259 -21.57 -25.10 -31.51
CA LEU A 259 -21.26 -25.76 -30.25
C LEU A 259 -19.74 -25.92 -30.05
N MET A 260 -19.02 -26.29 -31.11
CA MET A 260 -17.56 -26.34 -31.10
C MET A 260 -16.95 -24.95 -30.89
N ALA A 261 -17.52 -23.90 -31.48
CA ALA A 261 -17.05 -22.53 -31.26
C ALA A 261 -17.34 -22.05 -29.84
N VAL A 262 -18.43 -22.49 -29.21
CA VAL A 262 -18.74 -22.22 -27.79
C VAL A 262 -17.82 -22.99 -26.87
N LEU A 263 -17.48 -24.24 -27.18
CA LEU A 263 -16.53 -25.06 -26.43
C LEU A 263 -15.10 -24.51 -26.55
N ALA A 264 -14.68 -24.30 -27.81
CA ALA A 264 -13.67 -23.36 -28.30
C ALA A 264 -13.48 -22.17 -27.38
N ALA A 265 -14.56 -21.38 -27.37
CA ALA A 265 -14.63 -20.17 -26.63
C ALA A 265 -14.45 -20.49 -25.17
N ALA A 266 -15.22 -21.40 -24.54
CA ALA A 266 -15.29 -21.75 -23.11
C ALA A 266 -14.04 -22.41 -22.50
N GLU A 267 -13.13 -22.99 -23.30
CA GLU A 267 -11.81 -23.46 -22.84
C GLU A 267 -10.77 -22.30 -22.78
N ALA A 268 -10.70 -21.46 -23.82
CA ALA A 268 -9.85 -20.26 -23.98
C ALA A 268 -8.33 -20.35 -23.86
N ARG A 269 -7.75 -21.38 -23.22
CA ARG A 269 -6.28 -21.54 -23.15
C ARG A 269 -5.71 -22.13 -24.44
N GLY A 270 -6.59 -22.73 -25.25
CA GLY A 270 -6.26 -23.44 -26.45
C GLY A 270 -5.71 -24.84 -26.18
N ASP A 271 -5.98 -25.45 -25.01
CA ASP A 271 -5.53 -26.81 -24.69
C ASP A 271 -6.24 -27.81 -25.62
N LEU A 272 -5.54 -28.18 -26.70
CA LEU A 272 -6.08 -29.03 -27.75
C LEU A 272 -6.47 -30.43 -27.22
N PRO A 273 -5.65 -31.14 -26.42
CA PRO A 273 -6.05 -32.39 -25.77
C PRO A 273 -7.34 -32.30 -24.94
N LEU A 274 -7.46 -31.31 -24.06
CA LEU A 274 -8.66 -31.12 -23.24
C LEU A 274 -9.89 -30.84 -24.12
N LEU A 275 -9.72 -29.93 -25.08
CA LEU A 275 -10.77 -29.50 -25.99
C LEU A 275 -11.31 -30.66 -26.82
N LEU A 276 -10.44 -31.53 -27.34
CA LEU A 276 -10.84 -32.71 -28.11
C LEU A 276 -11.62 -33.73 -27.27
N ARG A 277 -11.21 -33.99 -26.02
CA ARG A 277 -11.94 -34.88 -25.10
C ARG A 277 -13.34 -34.34 -24.79
N ALA A 278 -13.44 -33.05 -24.51
CA ALA A 278 -14.73 -32.39 -24.24
C ALA A 278 -15.61 -32.34 -25.50
N ALA A 279 -15.03 -32.13 -26.68
CA ALA A 279 -15.74 -32.12 -27.96
C ALA A 279 -16.35 -33.50 -28.27
N ALA A 280 -15.58 -34.57 -28.03
CA ALA A 280 -16.06 -35.94 -28.19
C ALA A 280 -17.27 -36.25 -27.29
N ALA A 281 -17.27 -35.78 -26.04
CA ALA A 281 -18.39 -35.95 -25.10
C ALA A 281 -19.67 -35.23 -25.57
N LEU A 282 -19.54 -34.12 -26.29
CA LEU A 282 -20.66 -33.36 -26.87
C LEU A 282 -21.01 -33.79 -28.31
N GLY A 283 -20.31 -34.79 -28.85
CA GLY A 283 -20.50 -35.24 -30.23
C GLY A 283 -20.18 -34.17 -31.27
N THR A 284 -19.17 -33.32 -31.05
CA THR A 284 -18.68 -32.34 -32.02
C THR A 284 -17.17 -32.49 -32.25
N GLY A 285 -16.60 -31.75 -33.19
CA GLY A 285 -15.19 -31.85 -33.56
C GLY A 285 -14.64 -30.56 -34.16
N LEU A 286 -13.31 -30.44 -34.22
CA LEU A 286 -12.63 -29.28 -34.80
C LEU A 286 -12.84 -29.18 -36.32
N ASP A 287 -13.07 -30.31 -36.99
CA ASP A 287 -13.42 -30.43 -38.41
C ASP A 287 -14.67 -29.62 -38.78
N GLU A 288 -15.62 -29.49 -37.85
CA GLU A 288 -16.82 -28.66 -37.98
C GLU A 288 -16.48 -27.15 -38.16
N LEU A 289 -15.29 -26.72 -37.74
CA LEU A 289 -14.83 -25.32 -37.82
C LEU A 289 -13.72 -25.07 -38.85
N GLU A 290 -13.10 -26.09 -39.45
CA GLU A 290 -11.97 -25.93 -40.37
C GLU A 290 -12.30 -25.05 -41.58
N GLY A 291 -13.53 -25.15 -42.10
CA GLY A 291 -14.00 -24.32 -43.23
C GLY A 291 -14.34 -22.87 -42.87
N SER A 292 -14.51 -22.55 -41.59
CA SER A 292 -15.00 -21.23 -41.13
C SER A 292 -13.94 -20.14 -41.10
N ARG A 293 -12.64 -20.51 -41.12
CA ARG A 293 -11.50 -19.59 -40.93
C ARG A 293 -11.61 -18.74 -39.64
N LEU A 294 -12.31 -19.22 -38.60
CA LEU A 294 -12.44 -18.52 -37.31
C LEU A 294 -11.35 -18.89 -36.30
N LEU A 295 -10.72 -20.06 -36.50
CA LEU A 295 -9.64 -20.58 -35.67
C LEU A 295 -8.32 -20.65 -36.46
N HIS A 296 -7.23 -20.66 -35.72
CA HIS A 296 -5.90 -21.07 -36.14
C HIS A 296 -5.38 -22.14 -35.19
N THR A 297 -4.87 -23.22 -35.76
CA THR A 297 -4.26 -24.32 -35.00
C THR A 297 -2.74 -24.19 -35.12
N THR A 298 -2.09 -24.08 -33.97
CA THR A 298 -0.64 -24.32 -33.82
C THR A 298 -0.49 -25.74 -33.27
N GLY A 299 0.58 -26.48 -33.58
CA GLY A 299 0.64 -27.95 -33.40
C GLY A 299 0.00 -28.55 -32.13
N THR A 300 0.05 -27.87 -30.98
CA THR A 300 -0.56 -28.31 -29.72
C THR A 300 -1.62 -27.37 -29.15
N ALA A 301 -1.99 -26.29 -29.85
CA ALA A 301 -2.96 -25.32 -29.33
C ALA A 301 -3.89 -24.71 -30.40
N VAL A 302 -5.13 -24.45 -30.00
CA VAL A 302 -6.16 -23.82 -30.84
C VAL A 302 -6.43 -22.40 -30.35
N ALA A 303 -6.30 -21.42 -31.23
CA ALA A 303 -6.59 -20.02 -30.93
C ALA A 303 -7.61 -19.45 -31.92
N PHE A 304 -8.47 -18.55 -31.46
CA PHE A 304 -9.26 -17.73 -32.36
C PHE A 304 -8.35 -16.76 -33.11
N ARG A 305 -8.66 -16.50 -34.39
CA ARG A 305 -7.93 -15.49 -35.16
C ARG A 305 -7.97 -14.12 -34.50
N HIS A 306 -9.06 -13.86 -33.78
CA HIS A 306 -9.25 -12.63 -33.06
C HIS A 306 -9.98 -12.88 -31.72
N PRO A 307 -9.53 -12.29 -30.59
CA PRO A 307 -10.17 -12.47 -29.27
C PRO A 307 -11.67 -12.16 -29.23
N LEU A 308 -12.14 -11.19 -30.01
CA LEU A 308 -13.56 -10.85 -30.08
C LEU A 308 -14.44 -11.96 -30.68
N ILE A 309 -13.88 -12.88 -31.48
CA ILE A 309 -14.63 -14.04 -31.99
C ILE A 309 -14.97 -14.96 -30.82
N ALA A 310 -14.02 -15.21 -29.92
CA ALA A 310 -14.26 -15.98 -28.69
C ALA A 310 -15.34 -15.31 -27.83
N THR A 311 -15.27 -13.97 -27.68
CA THR A 311 -16.29 -13.20 -26.96
C THR A 311 -17.66 -13.29 -27.63
N ALA A 312 -17.72 -13.20 -28.97
CA ALA A 312 -18.96 -13.30 -29.73
C ALA A 312 -19.58 -14.70 -29.63
N ALA A 313 -18.77 -15.76 -29.77
CA ALA A 313 -19.20 -17.15 -29.64
C ALA A 313 -19.72 -17.44 -28.23
N TYR A 314 -18.98 -17.03 -27.20
CA TYR A 314 -19.39 -17.29 -25.82
C TYR A 314 -20.60 -16.45 -25.39
N ARG A 315 -20.60 -15.13 -25.64
CA ARG A 315 -21.70 -14.25 -25.22
C ARG A 315 -22.95 -14.38 -26.09
N GLY A 316 -22.81 -14.82 -27.34
CA GLY A 316 -23.93 -15.09 -28.25
C GLY A 316 -24.63 -16.42 -27.98
N ALA A 317 -23.98 -17.33 -27.26
CA ALA A 317 -24.54 -18.64 -26.97
C ALA A 317 -25.59 -18.62 -25.85
N PRO A 318 -26.68 -19.40 -25.99
CA PRO A 318 -27.63 -19.64 -24.90
C PRO A 318 -26.94 -20.21 -23.66
N LEU A 319 -27.49 -19.91 -22.48
CA LEU A 319 -26.98 -20.41 -21.20
C LEU A 319 -26.83 -21.94 -21.19
N ALA A 320 -27.79 -22.68 -21.77
CA ALA A 320 -27.75 -24.14 -21.84
C ALA A 320 -26.52 -24.66 -22.60
N ALA A 321 -26.17 -24.05 -23.74
CA ALA A 321 -25.01 -24.44 -24.54
C ALA A 321 -23.70 -24.12 -23.79
N ARG A 322 -23.64 -22.96 -23.12
CA ARG A 322 -22.50 -22.61 -22.25
C ARG A 322 -22.34 -23.59 -21.09
N SER A 323 -23.42 -23.91 -20.38
CA SER A 323 -23.39 -24.86 -19.27
C SER A 323 -23.00 -26.27 -19.73
N ALA A 324 -23.46 -26.72 -20.90
CA ALA A 324 -23.06 -28.00 -21.49
C ALA A 324 -21.56 -28.01 -21.85
N ALA A 325 -21.05 -26.94 -22.47
CA ALA A 325 -19.64 -26.79 -22.78
C ALA A 325 -18.76 -26.82 -21.52
N HIS A 326 -19.11 -26.03 -20.49
CA HIS A 326 -18.39 -26.06 -19.23
C HIS A 326 -18.48 -27.41 -18.52
N ARG A 327 -19.62 -28.10 -18.55
CA ARG A 327 -19.73 -29.45 -17.96
C ARG A 327 -18.81 -30.45 -18.64
N ALA A 328 -18.80 -30.48 -19.98
CA ALA A 328 -17.91 -31.34 -20.74
C ALA A 328 -16.42 -31.04 -20.48
N LEU A 329 -16.06 -29.75 -20.36
CA LEU A 329 -14.70 -29.33 -20.00
C LEU A 329 -14.33 -29.72 -18.57
N ALA A 330 -15.27 -29.62 -17.62
CA ALA A 330 -15.04 -30.05 -16.24
C ALA A 330 -14.82 -31.56 -16.12
N GLU A 331 -15.58 -32.37 -16.86
CA GLU A 331 -15.46 -33.83 -16.88
C GLU A 331 -14.17 -34.30 -17.58
N ALA A 332 -13.72 -33.56 -18.60
CA ALA A 332 -12.53 -33.88 -19.36
C ALA A 332 -11.22 -33.36 -18.73
N ALA A 333 -11.29 -32.49 -17.71
CA ALA A 333 -10.15 -31.84 -17.09
C ALA A 333 -9.43 -32.75 -16.08
N ASP A 334 -8.12 -32.95 -16.27
CA ASP A 334 -7.26 -33.68 -15.33
C ASP A 334 -6.76 -32.77 -14.19
N ASP A 335 -6.70 -31.45 -14.43
CA ASP A 335 -6.29 -30.45 -13.44
C ASP A 335 -7.47 -30.05 -12.52
N PRO A 336 -7.34 -30.19 -11.18
CA PRO A 336 -8.41 -29.85 -10.24
C PRO A 336 -8.83 -28.38 -10.25
N ASP A 337 -7.93 -27.44 -10.57
CA ASP A 337 -8.25 -26.01 -10.61
C ASP A 337 -9.03 -25.65 -11.88
N CYS A 338 -8.64 -26.23 -13.02
CA CYS A 338 -9.39 -26.18 -14.28
C CYS A 338 -10.79 -26.78 -14.12
N ARG A 339 -10.90 -27.97 -13.54
CA ARG A 339 -12.20 -28.63 -13.27
C ARG A 339 -13.10 -27.76 -12.41
N ALA A 340 -12.60 -27.22 -11.30
CA ALA A 340 -13.36 -26.34 -10.42
C ALA A 340 -13.83 -25.04 -11.10
N HIS A 341 -12.99 -24.45 -11.97
CA HIS A 341 -13.38 -23.28 -12.77
C HIS A 341 -14.58 -23.57 -13.68
N HIS A 342 -14.54 -24.70 -14.41
CA HIS A 342 -15.65 -25.07 -15.28
C HIS A 342 -16.90 -25.49 -14.50
N LEU A 343 -16.77 -26.18 -13.36
CA LEU A 343 -17.91 -26.47 -12.47
C LEU A 343 -18.59 -25.19 -11.97
N ALA A 344 -17.80 -24.19 -11.57
CA ALA A 344 -18.32 -22.89 -11.13
C ALA A 344 -19.17 -22.19 -12.20
N ALA A 345 -18.81 -22.35 -13.48
CA ALA A 345 -19.53 -21.77 -14.61
C ALA A 345 -20.70 -22.63 -15.12
N ALA A 346 -20.62 -23.96 -14.99
CA ALA A 346 -21.65 -24.89 -15.43
C ALA A 346 -22.87 -24.94 -14.50
N THR A 347 -22.65 -24.80 -13.19
CA THR A 347 -23.65 -25.07 -12.15
C THR A 347 -24.45 -23.81 -11.80
N THR A 348 -25.78 -23.84 -11.95
CA THR A 348 -26.66 -22.69 -11.68
C THR A 348 -27.58 -22.88 -10.47
N ALA A 349 -27.81 -24.12 -10.05
CA ALA A 349 -28.61 -24.48 -8.88
C ALA A 349 -27.70 -24.95 -7.73
N PRO A 350 -28.16 -24.97 -6.47
CA PRO A 350 -27.38 -25.51 -5.35
C PRO A 350 -26.93 -26.95 -5.62
N ASP A 351 -25.64 -27.21 -5.41
CA ASP A 351 -24.97 -28.49 -5.65
C ASP A 351 -23.80 -28.63 -4.66
N ALA A 352 -23.92 -29.57 -3.72
CA ALA A 352 -22.91 -29.79 -2.68
C ALA A 352 -21.55 -30.22 -3.24
N GLY A 353 -21.54 -31.06 -4.28
CA GLY A 353 -20.31 -31.59 -4.87
C GLY A 353 -19.54 -30.51 -5.61
N ALA A 354 -20.23 -29.74 -6.46
CA ALA A 354 -19.61 -28.61 -7.16
C ALA A 354 -19.10 -27.55 -6.16
N ALA A 355 -19.88 -27.23 -5.13
CA ALA A 355 -19.48 -26.24 -4.14
C ALA A 355 -18.22 -26.67 -3.35
N ALA A 356 -18.14 -27.93 -2.94
CA ALA A 356 -16.96 -28.47 -2.25
C ALA A 356 -15.70 -28.46 -3.13
N GLU A 357 -15.80 -28.80 -4.42
CA GLU A 357 -14.65 -28.73 -5.33
C GLU A 357 -14.17 -27.29 -5.57
N ILE A 358 -15.10 -26.33 -5.70
CA ILE A 358 -14.76 -24.91 -5.84
C ILE A 358 -14.12 -24.38 -4.55
N ALA A 359 -14.61 -24.76 -3.38
CA ALA A 359 -13.99 -24.41 -2.10
C ALA A 359 -12.58 -25.01 -1.94
N ALA A 360 -12.36 -26.25 -2.39
CA ALA A 360 -11.04 -26.86 -2.40
C ALA A 360 -10.07 -26.11 -3.34
N ALA A 361 -10.55 -25.63 -4.49
CA ALA A 361 -9.77 -24.76 -5.38
C ALA A 361 -9.51 -23.38 -4.77
N ALA A 362 -10.48 -22.82 -4.05
CA ALA A 362 -10.29 -21.58 -3.29
C ALA A 362 -9.19 -21.74 -2.23
N GLU A 363 -9.16 -22.88 -1.54
CA GLU A 363 -8.15 -23.18 -0.54
C GLU A 363 -6.76 -23.36 -1.15
N ARG A 364 -6.64 -24.04 -2.31
CA ARG A 364 -5.37 -24.10 -3.06
C ARG A 364 -4.90 -22.71 -3.49
N ALA A 365 -5.80 -21.86 -3.97
CA ALA A 365 -5.50 -20.48 -4.31
C ALA A 365 -5.04 -19.69 -3.07
N ARG A 366 -5.71 -19.84 -1.92
CA ARG A 366 -5.33 -19.22 -0.65
C ARG A 366 -3.95 -19.68 -0.20
N ARG A 367 -3.66 -20.99 -0.27
CA ARG A 367 -2.34 -21.55 0.02
C ARG A 367 -1.28 -20.98 -0.90
N ARG A 368 -1.57 -20.71 -2.18
CA ARG A 368 -0.67 -20.00 -3.11
C ARG A 368 -0.71 -18.48 -2.96
N THR A 369 -1.29 -17.91 -1.89
CA THR A 369 -1.46 -16.45 -1.67
C THR A 369 -2.22 -15.70 -2.79
N ALA A 370 -2.95 -16.42 -3.62
CA ALA A 370 -3.83 -15.88 -4.65
C ALA A 370 -5.18 -15.46 -4.04
N TYR A 371 -5.12 -14.55 -3.07
CA TYR A 371 -6.26 -14.21 -2.21
C TYR A 371 -7.45 -13.62 -2.96
N ALA A 372 -7.22 -12.86 -4.03
CA ALA A 372 -8.28 -12.34 -4.90
C ALA A 372 -9.11 -13.46 -5.55
N ALA A 373 -8.41 -14.46 -6.10
CA ALA A 373 -9.05 -15.62 -6.72
C ALA A 373 -9.71 -16.53 -5.67
N ALA A 374 -9.07 -16.71 -4.52
CA ALA A 374 -9.64 -17.44 -3.39
C ALA A 374 -10.96 -16.81 -2.93
N ALA A 375 -11.02 -15.48 -2.77
CA ALA A 375 -12.22 -14.77 -2.37
C ALA A 375 -13.39 -14.98 -3.37
N GLY A 376 -13.11 -14.89 -4.67
CA GLY A 376 -14.11 -15.12 -5.72
C GLY A 376 -14.65 -16.55 -5.69
N ARG A 377 -13.75 -17.54 -5.57
CA ARG A 377 -14.12 -18.96 -5.49
C ARG A 377 -14.88 -19.30 -4.21
N PHE A 378 -14.46 -18.78 -3.05
CA PHE A 378 -15.18 -18.99 -1.79
C PHE A 378 -16.60 -18.39 -1.84
N ARG A 379 -16.75 -17.17 -2.37
CA ARG A 379 -18.08 -16.57 -2.60
C ARG A 379 -18.92 -17.46 -3.52
N ARG A 380 -18.34 -17.97 -4.60
CA ARG A 380 -19.05 -18.83 -5.56
C ARG A 380 -19.43 -20.19 -4.95
N ALA A 381 -18.56 -20.80 -4.17
CA ALA A 381 -18.86 -22.01 -3.41
C ALA A 381 -20.04 -21.76 -2.46
N ALA A 382 -20.03 -20.65 -1.72
CA ALA A 382 -21.14 -20.29 -0.84
C ALA A 382 -22.47 -20.11 -1.59
N GLN A 383 -22.47 -19.54 -2.79
CA GLN A 383 -23.70 -19.41 -3.59
C GLN A 383 -24.29 -20.76 -4.03
N LEU A 384 -23.45 -21.78 -4.21
CA LEU A 384 -23.84 -23.11 -4.65
C LEU A 384 -24.05 -24.10 -3.48
N ALA A 385 -23.67 -23.72 -2.26
CA ALA A 385 -23.81 -24.57 -1.09
C ALA A 385 -25.29 -24.73 -0.70
N PRO A 386 -25.81 -25.96 -0.53
CA PRO A 386 -27.18 -26.17 -0.05
C PRO A 386 -27.31 -25.95 1.47
N ASP A 387 -26.27 -26.22 2.25
CA ASP A 387 -26.26 -26.07 3.71
C ASP A 387 -25.88 -24.64 4.15
N ARG A 388 -26.60 -24.09 5.13
CA ARG A 388 -26.38 -22.72 5.60
C ARG A 388 -25.05 -22.55 6.36
N GLY A 389 -24.55 -23.60 7.01
CA GLY A 389 -23.26 -23.61 7.69
C GLY A 389 -22.11 -23.48 6.70
N ASP A 390 -22.13 -24.27 5.61
CA ASP A 390 -21.14 -24.18 4.53
C ASP A 390 -21.20 -22.82 3.81
N GLN A 391 -22.41 -22.29 3.56
CA GLN A 391 -22.58 -20.93 3.03
C GLN A 391 -21.86 -19.89 3.91
N ALA A 392 -22.07 -19.96 5.22
CA ALA A 392 -21.47 -19.04 6.17
C ALA A 392 -19.95 -19.19 6.23
N ALA A 393 -19.45 -20.42 6.37
CA ALA A 393 -18.03 -20.71 6.49
C ALA A 393 -17.24 -20.20 5.27
N TRP A 394 -17.74 -20.47 4.06
CA TRP A 394 -17.08 -20.01 2.84
C TRP A 394 -17.23 -18.50 2.63
N LEU A 395 -18.34 -17.86 3.00
CA LEU A 395 -18.40 -16.40 2.98
C LEU A 395 -17.41 -15.76 3.95
N VAL A 396 -17.25 -16.27 5.17
CA VAL A 396 -16.24 -15.76 6.12
C VAL A 396 -14.82 -15.94 5.56
N ALA A 397 -14.53 -17.10 4.94
CA ALA A 397 -13.27 -17.31 4.24
C ALA A 397 -13.09 -16.33 3.05
N ALA A 398 -14.16 -15.99 2.33
CA ALA A 398 -14.15 -15.01 1.26
C ALA A 398 -13.83 -13.60 1.78
N VAL A 399 -14.42 -13.18 2.90
CA VAL A 399 -14.11 -11.89 3.56
C VAL A 399 -12.63 -11.81 3.91
N SER A 400 -12.09 -12.86 4.54
CA SER A 400 -10.68 -12.94 4.94
C SER A 400 -9.73 -12.87 3.74
N ALA A 401 -10.07 -13.60 2.66
CA ALA A 401 -9.31 -13.56 1.42
C ALA A 401 -9.43 -12.20 0.71
N ALA A 402 -10.60 -11.58 0.65
CA ALA A 402 -10.78 -10.25 0.06
C ALA A 402 -9.99 -9.17 0.82
N ALA A 403 -10.01 -9.21 2.15
CA ALA A 403 -9.23 -8.32 3.00
C ALA A 403 -7.72 -8.53 2.78
N SER A 404 -7.26 -9.78 2.71
CA SER A 404 -5.85 -10.12 2.41
C SER A 404 -5.42 -9.67 1.01
N ALA A 405 -6.35 -9.66 0.05
CA ALA A 405 -6.16 -9.11 -1.29
C ALA A 405 -6.22 -7.56 -1.34
N GLY A 406 -6.41 -6.88 -0.21
CA GLY A 406 -6.52 -5.42 -0.12
C GLY A 406 -7.82 -4.83 -0.66
N ARG A 407 -8.85 -5.65 -0.94
CA ARG A 407 -10.15 -5.20 -1.45
C ARG A 407 -11.12 -4.97 -0.30
N LEU A 408 -10.88 -3.93 0.47
CA LEU A 408 -11.57 -3.69 1.75
C LEU A 408 -13.06 -3.42 1.56
N GLU A 409 -13.46 -2.70 0.52
CA GLU A 409 -14.86 -2.43 0.19
C GLU A 409 -15.61 -3.71 -0.15
N TRP A 410 -15.03 -4.55 -1.01
CA TRP A 410 -15.61 -5.85 -1.35
C TRP A 410 -15.63 -6.81 -0.14
N ALA A 411 -14.60 -6.77 0.71
CA ALA A 411 -14.59 -7.53 1.95
C ALA A 411 -15.72 -7.08 2.90
N ALA A 412 -16.02 -5.78 2.97
CA ALA A 412 -17.13 -5.25 3.74
C ALA A 412 -18.49 -5.74 3.19
N GLU A 413 -18.69 -5.69 1.85
CA GLU A 413 -19.89 -6.24 1.19
C GLU A 413 -20.08 -7.74 1.47
N LEU A 414 -19.00 -8.52 1.35
CA LEU A 414 -19.02 -9.95 1.66
C LEU A 414 -19.33 -10.21 3.15
N ALA A 415 -18.87 -9.34 4.05
CA ALA A 415 -19.12 -9.47 5.48
C ALA A 415 -20.58 -9.19 5.82
N GLU A 416 -21.21 -8.25 5.13
CA GLU A 416 -22.66 -8.02 5.20
C GLU A 416 -23.45 -9.21 4.64
N GLU A 417 -22.98 -9.83 3.56
CA GLU A 417 -23.56 -11.06 3.00
C GLU A 417 -23.44 -12.25 3.98
N ALA A 418 -22.32 -12.36 4.70
CA ALA A 418 -22.05 -13.42 5.67
C ALA A 418 -22.86 -13.28 6.97
N GLU A 419 -23.15 -12.04 7.39
CA GLU A 419 -23.73 -11.74 8.71
C GLU A 419 -25.03 -12.48 9.04
N PRO A 420 -26.06 -12.54 8.16
CA PRO A 420 -27.30 -13.28 8.44
C PRO A 420 -27.14 -14.81 8.38
N ARG A 421 -25.99 -15.31 7.92
CA ARG A 421 -25.70 -16.75 7.75
C ARG A 421 -24.83 -17.32 8.85
N ALA A 422 -23.92 -16.52 9.42
CA ALA A 422 -22.93 -16.95 10.42
C ALA A 422 -23.51 -17.44 11.77
N GLY A 423 -24.83 -17.34 11.99
CA GLY A 423 -25.50 -17.90 13.16
C GLY A 423 -24.89 -17.46 14.50
N VAL A 424 -24.82 -18.37 15.46
CA VAL A 424 -24.20 -18.19 16.78
C VAL A 424 -23.04 -19.19 16.91
N GLY A 425 -21.91 -18.76 17.51
CA GLY A 425 -20.76 -19.62 17.78
C GLY A 425 -19.47 -19.18 17.08
N ALA A 426 -18.55 -20.11 16.84
CA ALA A 426 -17.18 -19.82 16.36
C ALA A 426 -17.14 -19.01 15.06
N LEU A 427 -18.01 -19.32 14.07
CA LEU A 427 -18.09 -18.56 12.82
C LEU A 427 -18.51 -17.09 13.02
N ARG A 428 -19.35 -16.81 14.01
CA ARG A 428 -19.75 -15.42 14.36
C ARG A 428 -18.57 -14.66 14.96
N ALA A 429 -17.74 -15.33 15.76
CA ALA A 429 -16.52 -14.74 16.30
C ALA A 429 -15.48 -14.48 15.20
N GLU A 430 -15.27 -15.44 14.30
CA GLU A 430 -14.34 -15.31 13.17
C GLU A 430 -14.75 -14.18 12.22
N LEU A 431 -16.04 -14.10 11.85
CA LEU A 431 -16.56 -12.99 11.06
C LEU A 431 -16.32 -11.64 11.74
N ALA A 432 -16.58 -11.55 13.05
CA ALA A 432 -16.36 -10.32 13.81
C ALA A 432 -14.87 -9.93 13.82
N GLN A 433 -13.97 -10.89 13.97
CA GLN A 433 -12.53 -10.64 13.94
C GLN A 433 -12.08 -10.10 12.58
N VAL A 434 -12.43 -10.78 11.48
CA VAL A 434 -12.01 -10.35 10.14
C VAL A 434 -12.66 -9.02 9.75
N ARG A 435 -13.97 -8.85 9.98
CA ARG A 435 -14.67 -7.60 9.68
C ARG A 435 -14.14 -6.43 10.49
N SER A 436 -13.71 -6.65 11.75
CA SER A 436 -13.12 -5.57 12.54
C SER A 436 -11.84 -5.02 11.93
N VAL A 437 -11.01 -5.87 11.32
CA VAL A 437 -9.80 -5.42 10.61
C VAL A 437 -10.20 -4.57 9.42
N VAL A 438 -11.16 -5.04 8.62
CA VAL A 438 -11.68 -4.29 7.45
C VAL A 438 -12.23 -2.92 7.87
N GLU A 439 -13.10 -2.86 8.89
CA GLU A 439 -13.67 -1.61 9.40
C GLU A 439 -12.61 -0.66 9.97
N PHE A 440 -11.59 -1.20 10.66
CA PHE A 440 -10.49 -0.39 11.18
C PHE A 440 -9.68 0.22 10.04
N GLU A 441 -9.32 -0.58 9.03
CA GLU A 441 -8.62 -0.09 7.84
C GLU A 441 -9.49 0.90 7.05
N LEU A 442 -10.82 0.71 7.00
CA LEU A 442 -11.78 1.68 6.46
C LEU A 442 -12.02 2.90 7.37
N GLY A 443 -11.23 3.06 8.43
CA GLY A 443 -11.20 4.23 9.33
C GLY A 443 -12.43 4.36 10.23
N ALA A 444 -13.10 3.25 10.52
CA ALA A 444 -14.20 3.17 11.49
C ALA A 444 -13.77 2.40 12.75
N PRO A 445 -12.76 2.87 13.52
CA PRO A 445 -12.21 2.14 14.66
C PRO A 445 -13.25 1.86 15.77
N GLY A 446 -14.25 2.73 15.94
CA GLY A 446 -15.33 2.51 16.91
C GLY A 446 -16.23 1.33 16.54
N ARG A 447 -16.58 1.21 15.25
CA ARG A 447 -17.33 0.05 14.73
C ARG A 447 -16.52 -1.23 14.87
N ALA A 448 -15.24 -1.18 14.51
CA ALA A 448 -14.30 -2.29 14.65
C ALA A 448 -14.20 -2.78 16.11
N ALA A 449 -14.04 -1.87 17.08
CA ALA A 449 -14.01 -2.20 18.50
C ALA A 449 -15.31 -2.86 18.97
N GLY A 450 -16.47 -2.30 18.59
CA GLY A 450 -17.77 -2.85 18.94
C GLY A 450 -18.02 -4.26 18.36
N LEU A 451 -17.56 -4.52 17.13
CA LEU A 451 -17.62 -5.84 16.51
C LEU A 451 -16.83 -6.88 17.32
N LEU A 452 -15.59 -6.56 17.72
CA LEU A 452 -14.76 -7.46 18.51
C LEU A 452 -15.35 -7.73 19.90
N VAL A 453 -15.88 -6.71 20.57
CA VAL A 453 -16.55 -6.89 21.88
C VAL A 453 -17.75 -7.84 21.77
N ARG A 454 -18.59 -7.68 20.74
CA ARG A 454 -19.73 -8.59 20.51
C ARG A 454 -19.27 -9.99 20.12
N GLY A 455 -18.31 -10.09 19.20
CA GLY A 455 -17.77 -11.35 18.70
C GLY A 455 -17.11 -12.20 19.80
N ALA A 456 -16.44 -11.56 20.77
CA ALA A 456 -15.81 -12.25 21.90
C ALA A 456 -16.80 -13.05 22.77
N SER A 457 -18.10 -12.75 22.72
CA SER A 457 -19.14 -13.55 23.40
C SER A 457 -19.40 -14.91 22.74
N HIS A 458 -18.91 -15.11 21.51
CA HIS A 458 -19.09 -16.33 20.73
C HIS A 458 -17.78 -17.11 20.53
N ALA A 459 -16.68 -16.62 21.09
CA ALA A 459 -15.35 -17.18 20.94
C ALA A 459 -14.96 -18.05 22.13
N ALA A 460 -13.98 -18.95 21.94
CA ALA A 460 -13.33 -19.64 23.05
C ALA A 460 -12.59 -18.62 23.96
N PRO A 461 -12.35 -18.92 25.24
CA PRO A 461 -11.80 -17.94 26.20
C PRO A 461 -10.52 -17.23 25.76
N ASP A 462 -9.57 -17.94 25.14
CA ASP A 462 -8.29 -17.34 24.73
C ASP A 462 -8.46 -16.46 23.47
N ASP A 463 -9.31 -16.86 22.51
CA ASP A 463 -9.67 -16.06 21.34
C ASP A 463 -10.47 -14.83 21.75
N ALA A 464 -11.43 -14.99 22.66
CA ALA A 464 -12.19 -13.90 23.27
C ALA A 464 -11.24 -12.88 23.90
N ALA A 465 -10.22 -13.33 24.65
CA ALA A 465 -9.23 -12.46 25.25
C ALA A 465 -8.41 -11.70 24.18
N ALA A 466 -8.01 -12.35 23.09
CA ALA A 466 -7.30 -11.69 21.98
C ALA A 466 -8.18 -10.65 21.27
N MET A 467 -9.46 -10.97 21.04
CA MET A 467 -10.44 -10.05 20.46
C MET A 467 -10.65 -8.83 21.37
N LEU A 468 -10.78 -9.03 22.69
CA LEU A 468 -11.00 -7.94 23.65
C LEU A 468 -9.76 -7.04 23.77
N ARG A 469 -8.53 -7.59 23.76
CA ARG A 469 -7.29 -6.78 23.71
C ARG A 469 -7.25 -5.90 22.46
N THR A 470 -7.60 -6.46 21.31
CA THR A 470 -7.68 -5.71 20.04
C THR A 470 -8.78 -4.65 20.09
N ALA A 471 -9.93 -4.98 20.68
CA ALA A 471 -11.04 -4.04 20.86
C ALA A 471 -10.67 -2.85 21.74
N ALA A 472 -9.91 -3.07 22.82
CA ALA A 472 -9.40 -1.98 23.67
C ALA A 472 -8.49 -1.03 22.86
N GLY A 473 -7.59 -1.59 22.04
CA GLY A 473 -6.73 -0.79 21.15
C GLY A 473 -7.53 0.03 20.13
N PHE A 474 -8.50 -0.57 19.45
CA PHE A 474 -9.37 0.13 18.50
C PHE A 474 -10.26 1.17 19.17
N GLY A 475 -10.82 0.85 20.34
CA GLY A 475 -11.63 1.77 21.14
C GLY A 475 -10.84 2.98 21.64
N TRP A 476 -9.55 2.80 21.96
CA TRP A 476 -8.64 3.91 22.24
C TRP A 476 -8.49 4.84 21.04
N PHE A 477 -8.22 4.33 19.84
CA PHE A 477 -8.11 5.19 18.64
C PHE A 477 -9.43 5.88 18.29
N ALA A 478 -10.57 5.24 18.57
CA ALA A 478 -11.90 5.81 18.38
C ALA A 478 -12.30 6.85 19.44
N GLY A 479 -11.59 6.93 20.56
CA GLY A 479 -12.01 7.72 21.72
C GLY A 479 -13.35 7.26 22.30
N SER A 480 -13.59 5.95 22.29
CA SER A 480 -14.85 5.34 22.73
C SER A 480 -14.65 4.64 24.09
N PRO A 481 -15.04 5.25 25.23
CA PRO A 481 -14.80 4.67 26.55
C PRO A 481 -15.54 3.34 26.78
N GLU A 482 -16.71 3.18 26.17
CA GLU A 482 -17.56 2.00 26.39
C GLU A 482 -16.91 0.69 25.88
N PRO A 483 -16.48 0.55 24.60
CA PRO A 483 -15.76 -0.64 24.15
C PRO A 483 -14.50 -0.96 24.96
N VAL A 484 -13.73 0.06 25.36
CA VAL A 484 -12.49 -0.13 26.14
C VAL A 484 -12.78 -0.61 27.56
N GLY A 485 -13.76 0.01 28.23
CA GLY A 485 -14.18 -0.38 29.57
C GLY A 485 -14.81 -1.78 29.59
N VAL A 486 -15.63 -2.13 28.61
CA VAL A 486 -16.20 -3.47 28.46
C VAL A 486 -15.10 -4.50 28.20
N ALA A 487 -14.13 -4.20 27.32
CA ALA A 487 -13.00 -5.08 27.04
C ALA A 487 -12.19 -5.37 28.31
N ALA A 488 -11.76 -4.32 29.03
CA ALA A 488 -10.99 -4.46 30.27
C ALA A 488 -11.76 -5.25 31.35
N ARG A 489 -13.06 -4.99 31.52
CA ARG A 489 -13.90 -5.72 32.48
C ARG A 489 -14.01 -7.20 32.11
N ARG A 490 -14.33 -7.52 30.85
CA ARG A 490 -14.49 -8.91 30.40
C ARG A 490 -13.19 -9.71 30.44
N LEU A 491 -12.05 -9.07 30.17
CA LEU A 491 -10.74 -9.69 30.34
C LEU A 491 -10.48 -10.12 31.79
N ARG A 492 -10.89 -9.32 32.78
CA ARG A 492 -10.85 -9.72 34.20
C ARG A 492 -11.81 -10.87 34.50
N GLU A 493 -13.04 -10.81 34.02
CA GLU A 493 -14.04 -11.87 34.22
C GLU A 493 -13.58 -13.22 33.64
N LEU A 494 -12.80 -13.20 32.55
CA LEU A 494 -12.18 -14.39 31.95
C LEU A 494 -10.93 -14.90 32.69
N GLY A 495 -10.49 -14.23 33.77
CA GLY A 495 -9.23 -14.56 34.44
C GLY A 495 -7.99 -14.30 33.57
N ARG A 496 -8.11 -13.35 32.62
CA ARG A 496 -7.07 -12.94 31.67
C ARG A 496 -6.90 -11.42 31.70
N PRO A 497 -6.64 -10.79 32.86
CA PRO A 497 -6.50 -9.34 32.95
C PRO A 497 -5.38 -8.83 32.03
N ASP A 498 -5.59 -7.67 31.41
CA ASP A 498 -4.64 -7.03 30.52
C ASP A 498 -4.35 -5.61 30.99
N GLU A 499 -3.10 -5.37 31.41
CA GLU A 499 -2.67 -4.10 32.00
C GLU A 499 -2.85 -2.93 31.03
N ALA A 500 -2.65 -3.13 29.72
CA ALA A 500 -2.77 -2.08 28.72
C ALA A 500 -4.24 -1.70 28.49
N ALA A 501 -5.14 -2.69 28.40
CA ALA A 501 -6.58 -2.46 28.30
C ALA A 501 -7.14 -1.77 29.56
N GLU A 502 -6.70 -2.18 30.74
CA GLU A 502 -7.09 -1.53 32.00
C GLU A 502 -6.59 -0.09 32.09
N ALA A 503 -5.32 0.13 31.76
CA ALA A 503 -4.74 1.46 31.78
C ALA A 503 -5.48 2.40 30.83
N THR A 504 -5.71 1.97 29.58
CA THR A 504 -6.44 2.79 28.59
C THR A 504 -7.89 3.07 29.01
N ALA A 505 -8.56 2.14 29.70
CA ALA A 505 -9.88 2.38 30.29
C ALA A 505 -9.84 3.50 31.35
N TYR A 506 -8.89 3.48 32.28
CA TYR A 506 -8.72 4.56 33.25
C TYR A 506 -8.41 5.91 32.60
N LEU A 507 -7.52 5.91 31.60
CA LEU A 507 -7.08 7.14 30.91
C LEU A 507 -8.23 7.82 30.14
N LEU A 508 -9.15 7.06 29.54
CA LEU A 508 -10.33 7.61 28.85
C LEU A 508 -11.31 8.30 29.82
N HIS A 509 -11.31 7.90 31.08
CA HIS A 509 -12.06 8.54 32.16
C HIS A 509 -11.24 9.58 32.94
N GLU A 510 -10.06 9.97 32.43
CA GLU A 510 -9.15 10.94 33.05
C GLU A 510 -8.63 10.53 34.45
N ASP A 511 -8.70 9.24 34.80
CA ASP A 511 -8.08 8.68 36.00
C ASP A 511 -6.58 8.41 35.74
N TYR A 512 -5.83 9.49 35.57
CA TYR A 512 -4.40 9.46 35.26
C TYR A 512 -3.57 8.84 36.37
N ALA A 513 -4.00 9.00 37.62
CA ALA A 513 -3.32 8.48 38.81
C ALA A 513 -3.26 6.95 38.82
N ARG A 514 -4.28 6.27 38.28
CA ARG A 514 -4.27 4.80 38.10
C ARG A 514 -3.74 4.39 36.74
N GLY A 515 -4.17 5.08 35.68
CA GLY A 515 -3.87 4.68 34.30
C GLY A 515 -2.40 4.78 33.92
N LEU A 516 -1.72 5.89 34.27
CA LEU A 516 -0.34 6.12 33.83
C LEU A 516 0.68 5.18 34.50
N PRO A 517 0.65 4.95 35.84
CA PRO A 517 1.56 3.99 36.46
C PRO A 517 1.39 2.56 35.93
N LEU A 518 0.13 2.14 35.71
CA LEU A 518 -0.17 0.81 35.15
C LEU A 518 0.41 0.65 33.74
N LEU A 519 0.21 1.64 32.87
CA LEU A 519 0.77 1.62 31.52
C LEU A 519 2.30 1.68 31.53
N ALA A 520 2.90 2.47 32.42
CA ALA A 520 4.36 2.55 32.57
C ALA A 520 4.96 1.20 32.99
N GLY A 521 4.32 0.49 33.92
CA GLY A 521 4.70 -0.87 34.31
C GLY A 521 4.66 -1.86 33.14
N TYR A 522 3.57 -1.82 32.36
CA TYR A 522 3.42 -2.64 31.15
C TYR A 522 4.54 -2.38 30.13
N VAL A 523 4.77 -1.11 29.78
CA VAL A 523 5.79 -0.70 28.80
C VAL A 523 7.19 -1.09 29.27
N ALA A 524 7.53 -0.85 30.54
CA ALA A 524 8.85 -1.19 31.09
C ALA A 524 9.11 -2.71 31.07
N ARG A 525 8.08 -3.53 31.37
CA ARG A 525 8.17 -4.98 31.28
C ARG A 525 8.40 -5.45 29.84
N VAL A 526 7.64 -4.94 28.88
CA VAL A 526 7.77 -5.31 27.47
C VAL A 526 9.10 -4.84 26.87
N ARG A 527 9.56 -3.62 27.17
CA ARG A 527 10.86 -3.09 26.73
C ARG A 527 12.02 -3.93 27.24
N ARG A 528 11.99 -4.32 28.52
CA ARG A 528 13.01 -5.21 29.11
C ARG A 528 13.05 -6.58 28.45
N ALA A 529 11.89 -7.25 28.33
CA ALA A 529 11.82 -8.57 27.70
C ALA A 529 12.20 -8.52 26.20
N SER A 530 11.94 -7.40 25.53
CA SER A 530 12.35 -7.17 24.13
C SER A 530 13.87 -7.10 23.98
N ARG A 531 14.54 -6.37 24.88
CA ARG A 531 16.01 -6.28 24.94
C ARG A 531 16.65 -7.63 25.28
N GLU A 532 16.14 -8.34 26.28
CA GLU A 532 16.65 -9.66 26.68
C GLU A 532 16.57 -10.68 25.53
N SER A 533 15.50 -10.63 24.73
CA SER A 533 15.34 -11.48 23.54
C SER A 533 16.32 -11.16 22.39
N ALA A 534 16.90 -9.95 22.36
CA ALA A 534 17.86 -9.54 21.34
C ALA A 534 19.30 -10.02 21.62
N TYR A 535 19.61 -10.37 22.88
CA TYR A 535 20.98 -10.68 23.34
C TYR A 535 21.27 -12.18 23.63
N GLY A 536 20.33 -13.12 23.37
CA GLY A 536 20.58 -14.59 23.39
C GLY A 536 19.33 -15.35 22.92
N THR A 537 19.31 -16.34 22.02
CA THR A 537 20.13 -17.56 21.83
C THR A 537 19.92 -18.04 20.36
N PRO A 538 20.83 -18.82 19.72
CA PRO A 538 20.66 -19.32 18.35
C PRO A 538 19.40 -20.18 18.14
N ALA A 539 18.94 -20.27 16.89
CA ALA A 539 17.64 -20.75 16.44
C ALA A 539 17.27 -22.24 16.66
N ASP A 540 18.01 -23.01 17.48
CA ASP A 540 17.88 -24.48 17.54
C ASP A 540 17.60 -25.11 18.92
N THR A 541 17.18 -24.35 19.94
CA THR A 541 16.77 -24.98 21.21
C THR A 541 15.29 -25.39 21.17
N PRO A 542 14.93 -26.68 21.37
CA PRO A 542 13.55 -27.13 21.44
C PRO A 542 12.80 -26.46 22.60
N ALA A 543 11.52 -26.16 22.37
CA ALA A 543 10.62 -25.58 23.36
C ALA A 543 10.41 -26.55 24.54
N GLY A 544 11.27 -26.46 25.55
CA GLY A 544 11.13 -27.20 26.78
C GLY A 544 12.46 -27.25 27.51
N THR A 545 12.49 -26.72 28.73
CA THR A 545 13.61 -26.74 29.70
C THR A 545 14.66 -25.63 29.60
N ALA A 546 14.22 -24.38 29.80
CA ALA A 546 14.96 -23.38 30.57
C ALA A 546 13.95 -22.40 31.21
N GLU A 547 13.96 -22.28 32.54
CA GLU A 547 13.27 -21.18 33.23
C GLU A 547 13.90 -19.85 32.79
N GLY A 548 13.08 -18.93 32.26
CA GLY A 548 13.45 -17.53 32.07
C GLY A 548 13.83 -17.13 30.62
N VAL A 549 12.82 -16.78 29.81
CA VAL A 549 12.65 -15.53 29.04
C VAL A 549 11.34 -15.73 28.26
N ARG A 550 10.26 -15.02 28.65
CA ARG A 550 8.99 -15.04 27.91
C ARG A 550 9.19 -14.31 26.59
N ARG A 551 9.03 -15.01 25.46
CA ARG A 551 9.08 -14.40 24.12
C ARG A 551 7.87 -13.45 23.97
N VAL A 552 8.14 -12.16 23.84
CA VAL A 552 7.10 -11.13 23.62
C VAL A 552 6.65 -11.18 22.16
N GLY A 553 5.35 -11.35 21.93
CA GLY A 553 4.76 -11.34 20.59
C GLY A 553 4.74 -9.95 19.95
N GLY A 554 4.65 -9.89 18.61
CA GLY A 554 4.63 -8.62 17.88
C GLY A 554 3.48 -7.67 18.25
N ASP A 555 2.34 -8.20 18.69
CA ASP A 555 1.20 -7.38 19.10
C ASP A 555 1.41 -6.74 20.48
N GLU A 556 2.05 -7.44 21.43
CA GLU A 556 2.45 -6.87 22.72
C GLU A 556 3.50 -5.77 22.53
N ARG A 557 4.47 -5.96 21.62
CA ARG A 557 5.47 -4.92 21.28
C ARG A 557 4.82 -3.68 20.70
N MET A 558 3.89 -3.85 19.76
CA MET A 558 3.14 -2.73 19.18
C MET A 558 2.29 -1.99 20.22
N GLN A 559 1.63 -2.72 21.13
CA GLN A 559 0.88 -2.12 22.24
C GLN A 559 1.81 -1.33 23.17
N ALA A 560 2.99 -1.86 23.51
CA ALA A 560 3.96 -1.15 24.34
C ALA A 560 4.54 0.08 23.63
N LEU A 561 4.79 0.00 22.32
CA LEU A 561 5.22 1.13 21.51
C LEU A 561 4.17 2.26 21.55
N TYR A 562 2.90 1.97 21.26
CA TYR A 562 1.86 3.00 21.42
C TYR A 562 1.68 3.44 22.88
N GLY A 563 1.83 2.53 23.84
CA GLY A 563 1.82 2.84 25.27
C GLY A 563 2.89 3.87 25.66
N SER A 564 4.10 3.73 25.14
CA SER A 564 5.19 4.70 25.37
C SER A 564 4.87 6.07 24.77
N ILE A 565 4.24 6.12 23.58
CA ILE A 565 3.74 7.37 22.99
C ILE A 565 2.64 7.98 23.87
N ILE A 566 1.73 7.17 24.41
CA ILE A 566 0.66 7.63 25.31
C ILE A 566 1.24 8.23 26.59
N LEU A 567 2.27 7.60 27.16
CA LEU A 567 2.99 8.05 28.35
C LEU A 567 3.86 9.30 28.11
N GLY A 568 4.16 9.63 26.84
CA GLY A 568 5.19 10.62 26.53
C GLY A 568 6.61 10.16 26.87
N ASP A 569 6.85 8.84 26.89
CA ASP A 569 8.16 8.23 27.07
C ASP A 569 8.89 8.16 25.72
N ASP A 570 9.48 9.28 25.31
CA ASP A 570 10.09 9.40 23.99
C ASP A 570 11.28 8.42 23.80
N GLU A 571 12.01 8.08 24.87
CA GLU A 571 13.12 7.11 24.84
C GLU A 571 12.62 5.68 24.67
N ALA A 572 11.63 5.25 25.47
CA ALA A 572 11.03 3.92 25.31
C ALA A 572 10.36 3.76 23.94
N ALA A 573 9.77 4.83 23.40
CA ALA A 573 9.17 4.81 22.06
C ALA A 573 10.21 4.60 20.96
N LEU A 574 11.34 5.30 21.01
CA LEU A 574 12.41 5.13 20.03
C LEU A 574 13.01 3.72 20.07
N ASP A 575 13.27 3.20 21.26
CA ASP A 575 13.83 1.85 21.43
C ASP A 575 12.89 0.76 20.90
N LEU A 576 11.62 0.78 21.36
CA LEU A 576 10.64 -0.22 20.94
C LEU A 576 10.35 -0.14 19.44
N ALA A 577 10.36 1.05 18.86
CA ALA A 577 10.20 1.24 17.43
C ALA A 577 11.39 0.67 16.64
N ALA A 578 12.63 0.97 17.06
CA ALA A 578 13.83 0.45 16.42
C ALA A 578 13.88 -1.09 16.45
N ASP A 579 13.60 -1.68 17.62
CA ASP A 579 13.55 -3.14 17.79
C ASP A 579 12.49 -3.78 16.88
N GLU A 580 11.30 -3.19 16.79
CA GLU A 580 10.20 -3.74 16.00
C GLU A 580 10.42 -3.54 14.48
N VAL A 581 11.08 -2.46 14.06
CA VAL A 581 11.49 -2.27 12.66
C VAL A 581 12.51 -3.33 12.25
N GLU A 582 13.54 -3.57 13.05
CA GLU A 582 14.54 -4.59 12.75
C GLU A 582 13.92 -6.00 12.75
N ARG A 583 12.97 -6.28 13.65
CA ARG A 583 12.19 -7.53 13.64
C ARG A 583 11.38 -7.68 12.35
N CYS A 584 10.62 -6.65 11.97
CA CYS A 584 9.83 -6.68 10.74
C CYS A 584 10.72 -6.91 9.50
N ARG A 585 11.92 -6.33 9.47
CA ARG A 585 12.90 -6.55 8.40
C ARG A 585 13.48 -7.97 8.43
N ALA A 586 13.85 -8.47 9.60
CA ALA A 586 14.45 -9.80 9.76
C ALA A 586 13.46 -10.93 9.43
N GLU A 587 12.20 -10.77 9.82
CA GLU A 587 11.12 -11.74 9.59
C GLU A 587 10.38 -11.52 8.25
N GLY A 588 10.73 -10.47 7.48
CA GLY A 588 10.08 -10.16 6.21
C GLY A 588 8.64 -9.67 6.33
N LEU A 589 8.23 -9.09 7.47
CA LEU A 589 6.87 -8.63 7.76
C LEU A 589 6.55 -7.27 7.11
N ILE A 590 6.67 -7.20 5.78
CA ILE A 590 6.60 -5.97 4.99
C ILE A 590 5.25 -5.27 5.11
N GLY A 591 4.16 -6.03 5.24
CA GLY A 591 2.82 -5.47 5.44
C GLY A 591 2.64 -4.77 6.80
N ARG A 592 3.43 -5.13 7.83
CA ARG A 592 3.40 -4.48 9.15
C ARG A 592 4.33 -3.28 9.24
N LEU A 593 5.41 -3.28 8.45
CA LEU A 593 6.49 -2.29 8.53
C LEU A 593 6.01 -0.82 8.40
N PRO A 594 5.09 -0.44 7.49
CA PRO A 594 4.60 0.95 7.41
C PRO A 594 4.01 1.48 8.73
N LYS A 595 3.29 0.63 9.46
CA LYS A 595 2.69 1.00 10.75
C LYS A 595 3.75 1.22 11.83
N VAL A 596 4.79 0.39 11.83
CA VAL A 596 5.91 0.54 12.78
C VAL A 596 6.71 1.79 12.46
N LEU A 597 7.01 2.03 11.17
CA LEU A 597 7.71 3.23 10.71
C LEU A 597 6.93 4.53 10.99
N GLN A 598 5.59 4.49 10.92
CA GLN A 598 4.76 5.60 11.36
C GLN A 598 4.98 5.92 12.84
N ALA A 599 4.91 4.90 13.70
CA ALA A 599 5.14 5.07 15.14
C ALA A 599 6.58 5.51 15.45
N GLN A 600 7.57 4.99 14.72
CA GLN A 600 8.96 5.45 14.78
C GLN A 600 9.07 6.93 14.42
N ALA A 601 8.46 7.35 13.31
CA ALA A 601 8.49 8.74 12.87
C ALA A 601 7.82 9.69 13.87
N MET A 602 6.74 9.23 14.54
CA MET A 602 6.10 10.00 15.61
C MET A 602 7.04 10.23 16.80
N ALA A 603 7.82 9.22 17.19
CA ALA A 603 8.80 9.30 18.27
C ALA A 603 10.05 10.12 17.87
N GLU A 604 10.56 9.93 16.65
CA GLU A 604 11.66 10.72 16.08
C GLU A 604 11.29 12.21 16.02
N ARG A 605 10.04 12.52 15.64
CA ARG A 605 9.51 13.89 15.65
C ARG A 605 9.56 14.50 17.05
N THR A 606 9.03 13.82 18.07
CA THR A 606 9.01 14.37 19.44
C THR A 606 10.41 14.54 20.03
N ALA A 607 11.34 13.65 19.66
CA ALA A 607 12.75 13.74 20.01
C ALA A 607 13.54 14.82 19.24
N GLY A 608 12.91 15.56 18.31
CA GLY A 608 13.58 16.57 17.49
C GLY A 608 14.42 16.00 16.34
N ARG A 609 14.30 14.70 16.04
CA ARG A 609 14.95 14.01 14.91
C ARG A 609 14.11 14.17 13.63
N HIS A 610 13.75 15.40 13.26
CA HIS A 610 12.78 15.70 12.18
C HIS A 610 13.14 15.06 10.83
N ARG A 611 14.42 15.02 10.47
CA ARG A 611 14.87 14.39 9.22
C ARG A 611 14.81 12.87 9.25
N ALA A 612 15.04 12.25 10.41
CA ALA A 612 14.83 10.83 10.57
C ALA A 612 13.33 10.51 10.42
N ALA A 613 12.46 11.30 11.05
CA ALA A 613 11.01 11.17 10.89
C ALA A 613 10.58 11.31 9.42
N ALA A 614 11.12 12.29 8.69
CA ALA A 614 10.85 12.46 7.27
C ALA A 614 11.27 11.25 6.43
N ALA A 615 12.43 10.65 6.73
CA ALA A 615 12.92 9.43 6.06
C ALA A 615 12.05 8.21 6.38
N SER A 616 11.72 7.99 7.66
CA SER A 616 10.87 6.89 8.12
C SER A 616 9.48 6.94 7.47
N VAL A 617 8.89 8.14 7.37
CA VAL A 617 7.59 8.30 6.68
C VAL A 617 7.71 8.15 5.17
N ALA A 618 8.78 8.63 4.54
CA ALA A 618 9.00 8.46 3.11
C ALA A 618 9.13 6.97 2.74
N GLU A 619 9.87 6.19 3.54
CA GLU A 619 9.96 4.72 3.41
C GLU A 619 8.58 4.09 3.59
N ALA A 620 7.88 4.41 4.68
CA ALA A 620 6.55 3.86 4.97
C ALA A 620 5.55 4.15 3.84
N ALA A 621 5.58 5.35 3.27
CA ALA A 621 4.69 5.77 2.19
C ALA A 621 5.04 5.10 0.85
N ALA A 622 6.32 4.87 0.58
CA ALA A 622 6.76 4.07 -0.57
C ALA A 622 6.22 2.64 -0.44
N ILE A 623 6.52 1.97 0.68
CA ILE A 623 6.04 0.62 0.95
C ILE A 623 4.51 0.57 0.87
N ALA A 624 3.78 1.48 1.52
CA ALA A 624 2.32 1.50 1.50
C ALA A 624 1.74 1.65 0.08
N ARG A 625 2.27 2.57 -0.76
CA ARG A 625 1.83 2.72 -2.16
C ARG A 625 2.07 1.45 -2.97
N ASP A 626 3.23 0.84 -2.76
CA ASP A 626 3.65 -0.32 -3.54
C ASP A 626 2.97 -1.62 -3.13
N THR A 627 2.43 -1.64 -1.92
CA THR A 627 1.74 -2.77 -1.30
C THR A 627 0.22 -2.70 -1.45
N GLY A 628 -0.30 -1.69 -2.15
CA GLY A 628 -1.73 -1.43 -2.29
C GLY A 628 -2.41 -0.93 -1.01
N LEU A 629 -1.63 -0.59 0.04
CA LEU A 629 -2.12 -0.03 1.30
C LEU A 629 -2.32 1.48 1.17
N HIS A 630 -3.07 1.93 0.16
CA HIS A 630 -3.22 3.35 -0.16
C HIS A 630 -3.71 4.19 1.02
N ARG A 631 -4.65 3.66 1.81
CA ARG A 631 -5.14 4.33 3.01
C ARG A 631 -4.08 4.56 4.09
N ARG A 632 -3.08 3.68 4.19
CA ARG A 632 -1.95 3.88 5.11
C ARG A 632 -1.10 5.08 4.71
N THR A 633 -1.12 5.51 3.44
CA THR A 633 -0.44 6.74 3.03
C THR A 633 -1.10 8.00 3.61
N GLU A 634 -2.43 8.01 3.75
CA GLU A 634 -3.17 9.12 4.37
C GLU A 634 -2.88 9.21 5.87
N GLU A 635 -2.77 8.07 6.56
CA GLU A 635 -2.40 8.05 7.97
C GLU A 635 -0.95 8.52 8.21
N LEU A 636 -0.07 8.37 7.23
CA LEU A 636 1.30 8.88 7.28
C LEU A 636 1.36 10.41 7.05
N ASP A 637 0.34 10.98 6.40
CA ASP A 637 0.32 12.41 6.07
C ASP A 637 0.20 13.30 7.32
N VAL A 638 -0.33 12.83 8.44
CA VAL A 638 -0.39 13.63 9.68
C VAL A 638 1.00 13.94 10.25
N VAL A 639 1.96 13.02 10.10
CA VAL A 639 3.36 13.25 10.52
C VAL A 639 4.01 14.25 9.56
N ARG A 640 3.78 14.10 8.24
CA ARG A 640 4.29 15.01 7.21
C ARG A 640 3.70 16.42 7.34
N ALA A 641 2.42 16.53 7.71
CA ALA A 641 1.74 17.80 7.97
C ALA A 641 2.39 18.53 9.14
N TRP A 642 2.72 17.82 10.22
CA TRP A 642 3.44 18.43 11.34
C TRP A 642 4.84 18.90 10.94
N LEU A 643 5.59 18.11 10.17
CA LEU A 643 6.90 18.52 9.66
C LEU A 643 6.80 19.75 8.75
N ALA A 644 5.80 19.78 7.85
CA ALA A 644 5.50 20.94 7.02
C ALA A 644 5.15 22.20 7.83
N ALA A 645 4.36 22.04 8.90
CA ALA A 645 4.04 23.12 9.83
C ALA A 645 5.30 23.67 10.51
N ALA A 646 6.23 22.78 10.91
CA ALA A 646 7.49 23.18 11.54
C ALA A 646 8.37 23.96 10.55
N GLU A 647 8.50 23.44 9.32
CA GLU A 647 9.23 24.08 8.21
C GLU A 647 8.58 25.41 7.77
N GLY A 648 7.30 25.62 8.07
CA GLY A 648 6.53 26.78 7.62
C GLY A 648 5.97 26.67 6.20
N ASP A 649 5.93 25.45 5.65
CA ASP A 649 5.33 25.15 4.34
C ASP A 649 3.80 25.01 4.49
N GLU A 650 3.13 26.15 4.38
CA GLU A 650 1.69 26.27 4.63
C GLU A 650 0.83 25.52 3.60
N ALA A 651 1.22 25.56 2.33
CA ALA A 651 0.51 24.85 1.27
C ALA A 651 0.57 23.34 1.51
N ARG A 652 1.78 22.80 1.75
CA ARG A 652 1.99 21.38 2.01
C ARG A 652 1.31 20.93 3.31
N CYS A 653 1.40 21.72 4.38
CA CYS A 653 0.72 21.42 5.65
C CYS A 653 -0.80 21.32 5.46
N THR A 654 -1.41 22.27 4.75
CA THR A 654 -2.86 22.33 4.55
C THR A 654 -3.35 21.17 3.68
N GLU A 655 -2.65 20.88 2.58
CA GLU A 655 -2.97 19.76 1.70
C GLU A 655 -2.93 18.41 2.44
N LEU A 656 -1.85 18.17 3.19
CA LEU A 656 -1.66 16.92 3.94
C LEU A 656 -2.67 16.78 5.08
N ALA A 657 -2.92 17.86 5.83
CA ALA A 657 -3.91 17.87 6.90
C ALA A 657 -5.35 17.68 6.37
N GLY A 658 -5.65 18.18 5.16
CA GLY A 658 -6.93 18.00 4.49
C GLY A 658 -7.25 16.54 4.16
N ARG A 659 -6.23 15.71 3.93
CA ARG A 659 -6.35 14.27 3.64
C ARG A 659 -6.42 13.38 4.89
N ALA A 660 -6.34 13.94 6.09
CA ALA A 660 -6.37 13.16 7.32
C ALA A 660 -7.72 12.43 7.50
N SER A 661 -7.64 11.14 7.82
CA SER A 661 -8.76 10.31 8.27
C SER A 661 -9.31 10.76 9.63
N ASP A 662 -10.42 10.18 10.07
CA ASP A 662 -10.98 10.44 11.40
C ASP A 662 -10.00 10.10 12.54
N THR A 663 -9.21 9.03 12.39
CA THR A 663 -8.15 8.67 13.35
C THR A 663 -6.99 9.68 13.37
N GLY A 664 -6.68 10.27 12.21
CA GLY A 664 -5.63 11.27 12.06
C GLY A 664 -6.05 12.72 12.35
N ARG A 665 -7.37 12.99 12.42
CA ARG A 665 -7.93 14.36 12.46
C ARG A 665 -7.34 15.21 13.57
N VAL A 666 -7.27 14.69 14.79
CA VAL A 666 -6.73 15.43 15.94
C VAL A 666 -5.24 15.79 15.73
N ALA A 667 -4.46 14.88 15.16
CA ALA A 667 -3.04 15.13 14.89
C ALA A 667 -2.86 16.18 13.78
N ALA A 668 -3.68 16.12 12.72
CA ALA A 668 -3.73 17.12 11.67
C ALA A 668 -4.14 18.50 12.20
N ASP A 669 -5.13 18.55 13.09
CA ASP A 669 -5.55 19.79 13.73
C ASP A 669 -4.45 20.40 14.61
N CYS A 670 -3.72 19.57 15.36
CA CYS A 670 -2.56 20.04 16.13
C CYS A 670 -1.45 20.60 15.22
N ALA A 671 -1.20 19.99 14.06
CA ALA A 671 -0.23 20.49 13.10
C ALA A 671 -0.64 21.87 12.54
N LEU A 672 -1.90 22.03 12.13
CA LEU A 672 -2.45 23.30 11.65
C LEU A 672 -2.42 24.37 12.75
N SER A 673 -2.80 24.03 13.98
CA SER A 673 -2.74 24.98 15.10
C SER A 673 -1.32 25.45 15.41
N MET A 674 -0.33 24.58 15.32
CA MET A 674 1.08 24.96 15.50
C MET A 674 1.56 25.90 14.39
N LEU A 675 1.16 25.64 13.13
CA LEU A 675 1.43 26.54 12.01
C LEU A 675 0.77 27.91 12.22
N ASP A 676 -0.53 27.92 12.55
CA ASP A 676 -1.30 29.14 12.80
C ASP A 676 -0.71 29.97 13.95
N LEU A 677 -0.30 29.30 15.04
CA LEU A 677 0.35 29.95 16.17
C LEU A 677 1.68 30.60 15.77
N SER A 678 2.49 29.92 14.96
CA SER A 678 3.76 30.45 14.46
C SER A 678 3.60 31.66 13.54
N ARG A 679 2.43 31.79 12.88
CA ARG A 679 2.05 32.89 11.98
C ARG A 679 1.25 33.99 12.67
N GLY A 680 0.99 33.88 13.99
CA GLY A 680 0.21 34.86 14.74
C GLY A 680 -1.31 34.75 14.55
N ARG A 681 -1.80 33.69 13.90
CA ARG A 681 -3.24 33.42 13.69
C ARG A 681 -3.86 32.74 14.91
N HIS A 682 -3.79 33.43 16.06
CA HIS A 682 -4.15 32.87 17.37
C HIS A 682 -5.61 32.42 17.47
N ALA A 683 -6.55 33.13 16.83
CA ALA A 683 -7.98 32.76 16.84
C ALA A 683 -8.23 31.39 16.20
N ALA A 684 -7.67 31.17 14.99
CA ALA A 684 -7.79 29.90 14.28
C ALA A 684 -7.17 28.73 15.07
N ALA A 685 -5.99 28.95 15.65
CA ALA A 685 -5.33 27.94 16.48
C ALA A 685 -6.17 27.57 17.71
N LEU A 686 -6.73 28.57 18.42
CA LEU A 686 -7.53 28.34 19.63
C LEU A 686 -8.84 27.62 19.32
N ASP A 687 -9.60 28.10 18.34
CA ASP A 687 -10.91 27.52 18.01
C ASP A 687 -10.79 26.07 17.54
N ARG A 688 -9.72 25.76 16.78
CA ARG A 688 -9.41 24.40 16.36
C ARG A 688 -9.09 23.47 17.54
N LEU A 689 -8.22 23.89 18.45
CA LEU A 689 -7.83 23.08 19.61
C LEU A 689 -8.99 22.89 20.60
N GLU A 690 -9.85 23.90 20.76
CA GLU A 690 -11.05 23.75 21.61
C GLU A 690 -12.06 22.77 21.04
N THR A 691 -12.28 22.80 19.72
CA THR A 691 -13.14 21.82 19.05
C THR A 691 -12.60 20.40 19.25
N ALA A 692 -11.29 20.20 19.06
CA ALA A 692 -10.64 18.90 19.31
C ALA A 692 -10.74 18.47 20.79
N TRP A 693 -10.62 19.42 21.73
CA TRP A 693 -10.72 19.17 23.17
C TRP A 693 -12.13 18.78 23.63
N ARG A 694 -13.18 19.29 22.96
CA ARG A 694 -14.57 18.88 23.19
C ARG A 694 -14.97 17.60 22.43
N GLY A 695 -14.14 17.18 21.48
CA GLY A 695 -14.41 16.06 20.60
C GLY A 695 -14.12 14.67 21.18
N PRO A 696 -14.37 13.61 20.40
CA PRO A 696 -14.13 12.23 20.81
C PRO A 696 -12.64 11.93 21.01
N GLY A 697 -11.75 12.60 20.27
CA GLY A 697 -10.29 12.42 20.38
C GLY A 697 -9.61 13.18 21.53
N ARG A 698 -10.36 13.70 22.50
CA ARG A 698 -9.84 14.58 23.55
C ARG A 698 -8.77 13.95 24.45
N HIS A 699 -8.71 12.62 24.52
CA HIS A 699 -7.73 11.84 25.29
C HIS A 699 -6.38 11.67 24.57
N ALA A 700 -6.31 11.99 23.28
CA ALA A 700 -5.12 11.78 22.49
C ALA A 700 -3.92 12.56 23.04
N THR A 701 -2.79 11.89 23.26
CA THR A 701 -1.59 12.52 23.83
C THR A 701 -1.04 13.65 22.98
N VAL A 702 -1.24 13.62 21.66
CA VAL A 702 -0.86 14.73 20.77
C VAL A 702 -1.61 16.02 21.10
N LEU A 703 -2.90 15.92 21.49
CA LEU A 703 -3.71 17.06 21.90
C LEU A 703 -3.33 17.53 23.30
N LEU A 704 -3.09 16.60 24.23
CA LEU A 704 -2.58 16.94 25.57
C LEU A 704 -1.25 17.72 25.45
N ALA A 705 -0.34 17.30 24.58
CA ALA A 705 0.90 18.02 24.31
C ALA A 705 0.68 19.39 23.65
N ALA A 706 -0.35 19.54 22.81
CA ALA A 706 -0.75 20.81 22.21
C ALA A 706 -1.45 21.78 23.19
N THR A 707 -1.62 21.42 24.47
CA THR A 707 -2.17 22.34 25.49
C THR A 707 -1.34 23.62 25.60
N GLY A 708 -0.02 23.55 25.36
CA GLY A 708 0.84 24.74 25.28
C GLY A 708 0.43 25.72 24.18
N ASP A 709 -0.01 25.22 23.03
CA ASP A 709 -0.50 26.04 21.91
C ASP A 709 -1.82 26.72 22.26
N LEU A 710 -2.73 25.97 22.88
CA LEU A 710 -4.02 26.46 23.34
C LEU A 710 -3.83 27.60 24.36
N VAL A 711 -3.00 27.39 25.38
CA VAL A 711 -2.71 28.38 26.43
C VAL A 711 -2.09 29.63 25.82
N GLU A 712 -1.08 29.48 24.95
CA GLU A 712 -0.44 30.62 24.30
C GLU A 712 -1.43 31.41 23.44
N ALA A 713 -2.23 30.74 22.61
CA ALA A 713 -3.24 31.39 21.78
C ALA A 713 -4.30 32.13 22.61
N ALA A 714 -4.79 31.53 23.70
CA ALA A 714 -5.76 32.14 24.61
C ALA A 714 -5.21 33.41 25.28
N VAL A 715 -3.97 33.36 25.79
CA VAL A 715 -3.31 34.53 26.40
C VAL A 715 -3.09 35.65 25.38
N ARG A 716 -2.70 35.30 24.14
CA ARG A 716 -2.49 36.29 23.06
C ARG A 716 -3.77 37.00 22.63
N LEU A 717 -4.92 36.33 22.76
CA LEU A 717 -6.23 36.90 22.47
C LEU A 717 -6.83 37.66 23.66
N GLY A 718 -6.12 37.75 24.78
CA GLY A 718 -6.63 38.38 26.01
C GLY A 718 -7.76 37.58 26.67
N ARG A 719 -7.80 36.26 26.47
CA ARG A 719 -8.83 35.33 26.98
C ARG A 719 -8.22 34.18 27.82
N PRO A 720 -7.37 34.46 28.83
CA PRO A 720 -6.68 33.43 29.60
C PRO A 720 -7.63 32.46 30.33
N GLU A 721 -8.87 32.89 30.64
CA GLU A 721 -9.91 32.07 31.24
C GLU A 721 -10.18 30.77 30.46
N ARG A 722 -10.14 30.82 29.12
CA ARG A 722 -10.36 29.67 28.23
C ARG A 722 -9.30 28.57 28.38
N ALA A 723 -8.13 28.89 28.93
CA ALA A 723 -7.01 27.98 29.04
C ALA A 723 -6.97 27.15 30.35
N HIS A 724 -7.76 27.51 31.37
CA HIS A 724 -7.67 26.90 32.70
C HIS A 724 -8.05 25.42 32.69
N ALA A 725 -9.23 25.06 32.18
CA ALA A 725 -9.68 23.67 32.18
C ALA A 725 -8.77 22.73 31.33
N PRO A 726 -8.33 23.12 30.12
CA PRO A 726 -7.32 22.35 29.38
C PRO A 726 -5.99 22.21 30.14
N LEU A 727 -5.50 23.28 30.76
CA LEU A 727 -4.25 23.23 31.53
C LEU A 727 -4.38 22.34 32.76
N ASP A 728 -5.47 22.42 33.52
CA ASP A 728 -5.66 21.59 34.71
C ASP A 728 -5.68 20.10 34.36
N ARG A 729 -6.31 19.74 33.25
CA ARG A 729 -6.28 18.38 32.73
C ARG A 729 -4.87 17.93 32.35
N PHE A 730 -4.13 18.77 31.62
CA PHE A 730 -2.75 18.49 31.25
C PHE A 730 -1.84 18.38 32.48
N ARG A 731 -2.04 19.20 33.51
CA ARG A 731 -1.31 19.13 34.78
C ARG A 731 -1.55 17.82 35.50
N ARG A 732 -2.81 17.38 35.66
CA ARG A 732 -3.12 16.07 36.26
C ARG A 732 -2.41 14.92 35.52
N TRP A 733 -2.39 14.99 34.19
CA TRP A 733 -1.68 14.00 33.36
C TRP A 733 -0.15 14.09 33.54
N ALA A 734 0.42 15.29 33.50
CA ALA A 734 1.86 15.51 33.64
C ALA A 734 2.37 15.12 35.03
N ASP A 735 1.63 15.45 36.09
CA ASP A 735 1.96 15.15 37.48
C ASP A 735 1.89 13.63 37.74
N ALA A 736 0.86 12.95 37.24
CA ALA A 736 0.73 11.50 37.37
C ALA A 736 1.73 10.72 36.51
N GLY A 737 2.13 11.26 35.35
CA GLY A 737 3.10 10.63 34.45
C GLY A 737 4.57 10.93 34.78
N GLY A 738 4.84 12.04 35.47
CA GLY A 738 6.17 12.42 35.94
C GLY A 738 7.20 12.75 34.84
N ARG A 739 6.78 12.95 33.59
CA ARG A 739 7.70 13.19 32.47
C ARG A 739 8.29 14.61 32.54
N PRO A 740 9.63 14.78 32.51
CA PRO A 740 10.25 16.10 32.64
C PRO A 740 9.74 17.14 31.64
N TRP A 741 9.60 16.76 30.36
CA TRP A 741 9.07 17.66 29.32
C TRP A 741 7.62 18.09 29.59
N ALA A 742 6.78 17.19 30.12
CA ALA A 742 5.38 17.48 30.36
C ALA A 742 5.22 18.45 31.53
N LEU A 743 5.97 18.20 32.61
CA LEU A 743 6.06 19.09 33.77
C LEU A 743 6.63 20.46 33.36
N ALA A 744 7.60 20.49 32.45
CA ALA A 744 8.17 21.73 31.91
C ALA A 744 7.15 22.54 31.11
N VAL A 745 6.39 21.90 30.23
CA VAL A 745 5.31 22.55 29.47
C VAL A 745 4.23 23.06 30.42
N ALA A 746 3.86 22.29 31.46
CA ALA A 746 2.88 22.72 32.45
C ALA A 746 3.35 23.97 33.22
N ALA A 747 4.63 24.01 33.63
CA ALA A 747 5.24 25.16 34.28
C ALA A 747 5.29 26.39 33.35
N ARG A 748 5.62 26.20 32.06
CA ARG A 748 5.57 27.28 31.04
C ARG A 748 4.15 27.84 30.89
N CYS A 749 3.15 26.98 30.81
CA CYS A 749 1.75 27.40 30.72
C CYS A 749 1.30 28.18 31.97
N ALA A 750 1.72 27.75 33.16
CA ALA A 750 1.47 28.49 34.40
C ALA A 750 2.13 29.88 34.38
N ALA A 751 3.35 29.99 33.83
CA ALA A 751 4.03 31.28 33.66
C ALA A 751 3.24 32.24 32.75
N LEU A 752 2.71 31.73 31.62
CA LEU A 752 1.87 32.50 30.69
C LEU A 752 0.57 33.01 31.32
N LEU A 753 0.02 32.28 32.30
CA LEU A 753 -1.20 32.65 33.03
C LEU A 753 -0.95 33.51 34.28
N GLY A 754 0.26 34.05 34.44
CA GLY A 754 0.59 34.97 35.54
C GLY A 754 1.42 34.37 36.67
N GLY A 755 2.01 33.19 36.48
CA GLY A 755 2.88 32.53 37.46
C GLY A 755 4.26 33.19 37.69
N GLY A 756 4.57 34.28 36.98
CA GLY A 756 5.81 35.03 37.13
C GLY A 756 7.07 34.32 36.62
N GLU A 757 8.23 34.91 36.92
CA GLU A 757 9.55 34.43 36.45
C GLU A 757 9.89 33.02 36.93
N GLU A 758 9.61 32.71 38.20
CA GLU A 758 10.00 31.44 38.82
C GLU A 758 9.36 30.25 38.08
N ALA A 759 8.18 30.42 37.51
CA ALA A 759 7.53 29.41 36.68
C ALA A 759 8.30 29.15 35.37
N TYR A 760 8.86 30.17 34.72
CA TYR A 760 9.75 30.00 33.56
C TYR A 760 11.06 29.32 33.94
N LEU A 761 11.71 29.75 35.02
CA LEU A 761 12.96 29.15 35.50
C LEU A 761 12.77 27.68 35.88
N ARG A 762 11.65 27.35 36.55
CA ARG A 762 11.25 25.96 36.80
C ARG A 762 11.08 25.16 35.51
N ALA A 763 10.42 25.73 34.50
CA ALA A 763 10.24 25.07 33.21
C ALA A 763 11.59 24.78 32.52
N LEU A 764 12.52 25.73 32.55
CA LEU A 764 13.87 25.55 31.99
C LEU A 764 14.66 24.45 32.71
N ARG A 765 14.68 24.46 34.05
CA ARG A 765 15.34 23.40 34.85
C ARG A 765 14.75 22.00 34.60
N LEU A 766 13.46 21.92 34.30
CA LEU A 766 12.82 20.64 33.97
C LEU A 766 13.22 20.14 32.57
N HIS A 767 13.37 21.04 31.59
CA HIS A 767 13.86 20.68 30.24
C HIS A 767 15.33 20.20 30.23
N GLU A 768 16.15 20.62 31.19
CA GLU A 768 17.54 20.15 31.34
C GLU A 768 17.63 18.67 31.73
N ARG A 769 16.62 18.14 32.44
CA ARG A 769 16.59 16.73 32.90
C ARG A 769 16.15 15.74 31.82
N GLY A 770 15.99 16.22 30.60
CA GLY A 770 15.42 15.49 29.47
C GLY A 770 14.20 16.21 28.93
N GLY A 771 13.99 16.12 27.62
CA GLY A 771 12.77 16.62 27.02
C GLY A 771 12.84 16.80 25.52
N ARG A 772 11.83 17.52 25.02
CA ARG A 772 11.62 17.74 23.60
C ARG A 772 12.33 19.04 23.19
N PRO A 773 13.35 19.00 22.32
CA PRO A 773 14.14 20.20 21.98
C PRO A 773 13.28 21.37 21.47
N PHE A 774 12.22 21.06 20.72
CA PHE A 774 11.26 22.04 20.25
C PHE A 774 10.49 22.72 21.41
N GLU A 775 10.04 21.96 22.41
CA GLU A 775 9.33 22.52 23.57
C GLU A 775 10.25 23.32 24.49
N ARG A 776 11.53 22.92 24.60
CA ARG A 776 12.55 23.70 25.30
C ARG A 776 12.78 25.05 24.62
N ALA A 777 12.99 25.05 23.31
CA ALA A 777 13.17 26.29 22.53
C ALA A 777 11.97 27.22 22.64
N ARG A 778 10.75 26.67 22.72
CA ARG A 778 9.54 27.45 22.98
C ARG A 778 9.48 28.05 24.38
N THR A 779 9.92 27.33 25.41
CA THR A 779 10.06 27.89 26.76
C THR A 779 11.07 29.04 26.78
N GLU A 780 12.24 28.84 26.16
CA GLU A 780 13.30 29.85 26.06
C GLU A 780 12.82 31.10 25.30
N LEU A 781 12.11 30.92 24.18
CA LEU A 781 11.51 32.01 23.41
C LEU A 781 10.53 32.83 24.27
N LEU A 782 9.57 32.16 24.92
CA LEU A 782 8.54 32.84 25.70
C LEU A 782 9.10 33.51 26.96
N TYR A 783 10.11 32.92 27.60
CA TYR A 783 10.82 33.54 28.72
C TYR A 783 11.59 34.79 28.26
N GLY A 784 12.30 34.72 27.13
CA GLY A 784 12.98 35.87 26.54
C GLY A 784 12.03 37.01 26.16
N GLU A 785 10.86 36.69 25.62
CA GLU A 785 9.80 37.67 25.36
C GLU A 785 9.28 38.32 26.65
N TRP A 786 9.08 37.53 27.70
CA TRP A 786 8.65 38.01 29.01
C TRP A 786 9.69 38.95 29.63
N LEU A 787 10.97 38.56 29.65
CA LEU A 787 12.07 39.42 30.11
C LEU A 787 12.13 40.74 29.34
N ARG A 788 11.90 40.72 28.03
CA ARG A 788 11.83 41.94 27.22
C ARG A 788 10.67 42.84 27.65
N ARG A 789 9.48 42.28 27.93
CA ARG A 789 8.31 43.03 28.43
C ARG A 789 8.58 43.65 29.81
N GLU A 790 9.32 42.95 30.67
CA GLU A 790 9.81 43.44 31.96
C GLU A 790 11.03 44.38 31.84
N ARG A 791 11.36 44.84 30.63
CA ARG A 791 12.49 45.76 30.33
C ARG A 791 13.89 45.21 30.64
N ARG A 792 14.04 43.91 30.88
CA ARG A 792 15.31 43.20 31.15
C ARG A 792 15.98 42.71 29.86
N ARG A 793 16.31 43.66 28.97
CA ARG A 793 16.80 43.37 27.60
C ARG A 793 18.12 42.62 27.55
N SER A 794 19.03 42.85 28.50
CA SER A 794 20.33 42.15 28.56
C SER A 794 20.13 40.66 28.83
N GLU A 795 19.30 40.34 29.81
CA GLU A 795 18.99 38.97 30.24
C GLU A 795 18.16 38.22 29.19
N ALA A 796 17.29 38.92 28.44
CA ALA A 796 16.51 38.32 27.36
C ALA A 796 17.37 37.74 26.21
N ARG A 797 18.61 38.22 26.02
CA ARG A 797 19.44 37.85 24.86
C ARG A 797 19.85 36.39 24.86
N GLU A 798 20.21 35.85 26.02
CA GLU A 798 20.67 34.46 26.14
C GLU A 798 19.58 33.44 25.80
N PRO A 799 18.39 33.45 26.44
CA PRO A 799 17.32 32.52 26.09
C PRO A 799 16.81 32.72 24.65
N LEU A 800 16.77 33.96 24.12
CA LEU A 800 16.37 34.18 22.72
C LEU A 800 17.38 33.63 21.71
N ARG A 801 18.69 33.67 22.02
CA ARG A 801 19.73 33.04 21.19
C ARG A 801 19.64 31.52 21.24
N ALA A 802 19.49 30.95 22.44
CA ALA A 802 19.34 29.50 22.60
C ALA A 802 18.11 28.97 21.84
N ALA A 803 16.98 29.68 21.93
CA ALA A 803 15.77 29.35 21.18
C ALA A 803 16.02 29.42 19.66
N LEU A 804 16.67 30.49 19.18
CA LEU A 804 16.99 30.67 17.77
C LEU A 804 17.87 29.53 17.22
N GLU A 805 18.97 29.22 17.91
CA GLU A 805 19.90 28.15 17.51
C GLU A 805 19.21 26.79 17.47
N CYS A 806 18.30 26.53 18.42
CA CYS A 806 17.52 25.30 18.42
C CYS A 806 16.52 25.25 17.26
N PHE A 807 15.76 26.31 17.00
CA PHE A 807 14.82 26.35 15.88
C PHE A 807 15.50 26.25 14.52
N GLU A 808 16.67 26.87 14.34
CA GLU A 808 17.47 26.74 13.12
C GLU A 808 17.96 25.31 12.92
N ARG A 809 18.41 24.62 13.99
CA ARG A 809 18.80 23.21 13.92
C ARG A 809 17.65 22.27 13.59
N LEU A 810 16.43 22.60 14.01
CA LEU A 810 15.23 21.81 13.79
C LEU A 810 14.53 22.11 12.46
N ASP A 811 15.11 22.99 11.62
CA ASP A 811 14.49 23.52 10.40
C ASP A 811 13.11 24.17 10.67
N ALA A 812 12.91 24.74 11.86
CA ALA A 812 11.66 25.34 12.31
C ALA A 812 11.54 26.82 11.91
N ALA A 813 11.45 27.10 10.59
CA ALA A 813 11.67 28.43 10.03
C ALA A 813 10.77 29.56 10.59
N PRO A 814 9.44 29.37 10.78
CA PRO A 814 8.58 30.41 11.36
C PRO A 814 8.95 30.76 12.80
N TRP A 815 9.34 29.75 13.59
CA TRP A 815 9.73 29.92 14.99
C TRP A 815 11.10 30.59 15.11
N ALA A 816 12.06 30.22 14.25
CA ALA A 816 13.34 30.90 14.14
C ALA A 816 13.15 32.38 13.73
N ALA A 817 12.24 32.67 12.80
CA ALA A 817 11.94 34.04 12.40
C ALA A 817 11.40 34.89 13.56
N ARG A 818 10.52 34.31 14.39
CA ARG A 818 10.01 34.95 15.60
C ARG A 818 11.11 35.19 16.63
N ALA A 819 11.95 34.20 16.91
CA ALA A 819 13.10 34.35 17.82
C ALA A 819 14.08 35.43 17.35
N ARG A 820 14.37 35.51 16.03
CA ARG A 820 15.19 36.58 15.44
C ARG A 820 14.55 37.96 15.62
N ALA A 821 13.24 38.08 15.42
CA ALA A 821 12.53 39.35 15.59
C ALA A 821 12.61 39.85 17.04
N GLU A 822 12.40 38.96 18.01
CA GLU A 822 12.51 39.26 19.44
C GLU A 822 13.96 39.60 19.82
N LEU A 823 14.95 38.87 19.31
CA LEU A 823 16.37 39.14 19.57
C LEU A 823 16.81 40.48 18.98
N ARG A 824 16.35 40.84 17.77
CA ARG A 824 16.57 42.17 17.18
C ARG A 824 15.97 43.28 18.05
N ALA A 825 14.80 43.06 18.63
CA ALA A 825 14.16 44.01 19.53
C ALA A 825 14.94 44.26 20.85
N THR A 826 15.96 43.45 21.17
CA THR A 826 16.90 43.70 22.29
C THR A 826 18.10 44.60 21.93
N GLY A 827 18.17 45.07 20.67
CA GLY A 827 19.30 45.86 20.14
C GLY A 827 20.49 45.00 19.67
N THR A 828 20.32 43.69 19.54
CA THR A 828 21.36 42.79 19.02
C THR A 828 21.28 42.75 17.49
N ALA A 829 22.37 43.09 16.80
CA ALA A 829 22.47 42.86 15.36
C ALA A 829 22.60 41.36 15.09
N VAL A 830 21.57 40.76 14.50
CA VAL A 830 21.58 39.35 14.08
C VAL A 830 21.84 39.34 12.58
N SER A 831 23.06 38.99 12.17
CA SER A 831 23.35 38.78 10.75
C SER A 831 22.54 37.59 10.25
N ALA A 832 21.84 37.76 9.13
CA ALA A 832 21.25 36.66 8.38
C ALA A 832 22.41 35.91 7.70
N GLY A 833 23.05 34.98 8.40
CA GLY A 833 23.95 34.04 7.75
C GLY A 833 23.15 33.23 6.73
N PRO A 834 23.65 33.02 5.49
CA PRO A 834 22.94 32.17 4.53
C PRO A 834 22.79 30.76 5.12
N PRO A 835 21.60 30.13 5.02
CA PRO A 835 21.34 28.80 5.59
C PRO A 835 22.35 27.74 5.13
N ALA A 836 22.96 27.93 3.96
CA ALA A 836 23.97 27.06 3.39
C ALA A 836 25.31 27.01 4.15
N ALA A 837 25.68 28.03 4.94
CA ALA A 837 26.99 28.09 5.61
C ALA A 837 27.08 27.23 6.88
N ARG A 838 25.94 26.70 7.37
CA ARG A 838 25.86 25.80 8.54
C ARG A 838 25.23 24.44 8.23
N ALA A 839 24.86 24.18 6.97
CA ALA A 839 24.29 22.91 6.55
C ALA A 839 25.36 21.81 6.64
N ARG A 840 25.11 20.76 7.43
CA ARG A 840 26.01 19.61 7.48
C ARG A 840 25.99 18.91 6.11
N PRO A 841 27.04 18.18 5.71
CA PRO A 841 27.05 17.46 4.43
C PRO A 841 25.85 16.52 4.27
N ALA A 842 25.34 15.93 5.36
CA ALA A 842 24.15 15.10 5.39
C ALA A 842 22.86 15.83 4.97
N ASP A 843 22.81 17.16 5.09
CA ASP A 843 21.65 18.01 4.78
C ASP A 843 21.38 18.09 3.28
N ARG A 844 22.35 17.68 2.46
CA ARG A 844 22.27 17.66 0.99
C ARG A 844 21.69 16.36 0.43
N LEU A 845 21.50 15.35 1.28
CA LEU A 845 20.99 14.04 0.88
C LEU A 845 19.47 14.05 0.76
N THR A 846 18.95 13.35 -0.24
CA THR A 846 17.53 13.01 -0.27
C THR A 846 17.20 12.01 0.84
N PRO A 847 15.92 11.86 1.26
CA PRO A 847 15.54 10.88 2.28
C PRO A 847 16.02 9.45 1.97
N GLN A 848 15.96 9.05 0.70
CA GLN A 848 16.39 7.73 0.24
C GLN A 848 17.93 7.58 0.25
N GLU A 849 18.66 8.61 -0.15
CA GLU A 849 20.13 8.62 -0.07
C GLU A 849 20.61 8.56 1.39
N LEU A 850 19.97 9.31 2.30
CA LEU A 850 20.28 9.31 3.72
C LEU A 850 20.06 7.92 4.34
N GLN A 851 18.96 7.27 3.98
CA GLN A 851 18.64 5.93 4.47
C GLN A 851 19.66 4.88 4.01
N VAL A 852 19.99 4.89 2.71
CA VAL A 852 21.02 4.01 2.14
C VAL A 852 22.39 4.27 2.78
N ALA A 853 22.78 5.54 2.95
CA ALA A 853 24.05 5.91 3.58
C ALA A 853 24.14 5.44 5.04
N ARG A 854 23.05 5.53 5.81
CA ARG A 854 23.01 5.05 7.20
C ARG A 854 23.20 3.54 7.32
N LEU A 855 22.47 2.75 6.54
CA LEU A 855 22.63 1.31 6.53
C LEU A 855 24.04 0.90 6.05
N ALA A 856 24.62 1.66 5.10
CA ALA A 856 25.99 1.44 4.66
C ALA A 856 27.03 1.77 5.73
N ALA A 857 26.82 2.83 6.51
CA ALA A 857 27.67 3.21 7.65
C ALA A 857 27.64 2.15 8.78
N GLN A 858 26.53 1.41 8.91
CA GLN A 858 26.40 0.27 9.82
C GLN A 858 27.09 -1.02 9.33
N GLY A 859 27.79 -0.98 8.19
CA GLY A 859 28.59 -2.09 7.67
C GLY A 859 27.84 -3.11 6.82
N LEU A 860 26.54 -2.90 6.53
CA LEU A 860 25.80 -3.77 5.63
C LEU A 860 26.37 -3.68 4.20
N SER A 861 26.32 -4.76 3.42
CA SER A 861 26.64 -4.77 1.98
C SER A 861 25.51 -4.22 1.11
N SER A 862 25.78 -3.81 -0.14
CA SER A 862 24.72 -3.35 -1.07
C SER A 862 23.61 -4.39 -1.27
N ARG A 863 23.95 -5.68 -1.25
CA ARG A 863 22.97 -6.79 -1.31
C ARG A 863 22.09 -6.86 -0.05
N GLN A 864 22.66 -6.70 1.14
CA GLN A 864 21.91 -6.68 2.40
C GLN A 864 21.03 -5.43 2.51
N ILE A 865 21.53 -4.26 2.09
CA ILE A 865 20.74 -3.02 2.05
C ILE A 865 19.59 -3.16 1.05
N GLY A 866 19.85 -3.71 -0.15
CA GLY A 866 18.82 -3.94 -1.15
C GLY A 866 17.72 -4.87 -0.62
N ALA A 867 18.08 -5.93 0.10
CA ALA A 867 17.11 -6.80 0.76
C ALA A 867 16.29 -6.08 1.85
N ARG A 868 16.90 -5.18 2.64
CA ARG A 868 16.20 -4.44 3.72
C ARG A 868 15.32 -3.30 3.22
N LEU A 869 15.73 -2.63 2.14
CA LEU A 869 15.02 -1.48 1.57
C LEU A 869 14.14 -1.84 0.37
N PHE A 870 14.11 -3.12 -0.01
CA PHE A 870 13.40 -3.62 -1.19
C PHE A 870 13.87 -2.93 -2.48
N LEU A 871 15.18 -2.80 -2.65
CA LEU A 871 15.84 -2.21 -3.83
C LEU A 871 16.82 -3.21 -4.43
N SER A 872 17.15 -3.06 -5.71
CA SER A 872 18.24 -3.85 -6.28
C SER A 872 19.59 -3.42 -5.67
N PRO A 873 20.59 -4.31 -5.58
CA PRO A 873 21.93 -3.94 -5.12
C PRO A 873 22.56 -2.79 -5.94
N ARG A 874 22.27 -2.74 -7.24
CA ARG A 874 22.77 -1.71 -8.16
C ARG A 874 22.12 -0.35 -7.92
N THR A 875 20.82 -0.32 -7.63
CA THR A 875 20.13 0.91 -7.22
C THR A 875 20.66 1.43 -5.89
N VAL A 876 21.00 0.54 -4.94
CA VAL A 876 21.70 0.93 -3.70
C VAL A 876 23.06 1.57 -4.01
N GLU A 877 23.85 0.97 -4.89
CA GLU A 877 25.16 1.53 -5.30
C GLU A 877 25.02 2.87 -6.00
N HIS A 878 23.99 3.06 -6.82
CA HIS A 878 23.68 4.34 -7.44
C HIS A 878 23.34 5.43 -6.41
N HIS A 879 22.55 5.11 -5.39
CA HIS A 879 22.28 6.05 -4.29
C HIS A 879 23.55 6.39 -3.50
N LEU A 880 24.41 5.40 -3.24
CA LEU A 880 25.72 5.64 -2.58
C LEU A 880 26.63 6.52 -3.44
N TYR A 881 26.70 6.23 -4.75
CA TYR A 881 27.47 7.02 -5.70
C TYR A 881 27.02 8.48 -5.75
N LYS A 882 25.70 8.75 -5.68
CA LYS A 882 25.17 10.12 -5.56
C LYS A 882 25.40 10.76 -4.19
N ALA A 883 25.41 9.95 -3.13
CA ALA A 883 25.60 10.42 -1.76
C ALA A 883 27.07 10.80 -1.47
N TYR A 884 28.05 10.08 -2.03
CA TYR A 884 29.48 10.31 -1.74
C TYR A 884 29.95 11.75 -2.03
N PRO A 885 29.70 12.34 -3.22
CA PRO A 885 30.07 13.73 -3.49
C PRO A 885 29.34 14.73 -2.60
N LYS A 886 28.10 14.44 -2.21
CA LYS A 886 27.28 15.31 -1.34
C LYS A 886 27.82 15.34 0.08
N LEU A 887 28.33 14.20 0.56
CA LEU A 887 28.92 14.01 1.88
C LEU A 887 30.40 14.37 1.95
N GLY A 888 31.08 14.50 0.80
CA GLY A 888 32.52 14.74 0.74
C GLY A 888 33.37 13.52 1.12
N VAL A 889 32.85 12.30 0.92
CA VAL A 889 33.57 11.03 1.17
C VAL A 889 33.95 10.37 -0.14
N ALA A 890 35.08 9.67 -0.16
CA ALA A 890 35.56 8.93 -1.33
C ALA A 890 35.20 7.44 -1.29
N SER A 891 34.92 6.89 -0.10
CA SER A 891 34.73 5.46 0.10
C SER A 891 33.65 5.10 1.12
N ARG A 892 33.14 3.86 1.03
CA ARG A 892 32.16 3.34 1.99
C ARG A 892 32.67 3.33 3.42
N ALA A 893 33.96 3.07 3.63
CA ALA A 893 34.58 3.01 4.96
C ALA A 893 34.57 4.38 5.67
N GLU A 894 34.58 5.47 4.90
CA GLU A 894 34.50 6.82 5.45
C GLU A 894 33.10 7.20 5.94
N LEU A 895 32.03 6.54 5.45
CA LEU A 895 30.66 6.80 5.90
C LEU A 895 30.47 6.61 7.41
N ALA A 896 31.17 5.63 8.01
CA ALA A 896 31.12 5.37 9.45
C ALA A 896 31.69 6.53 10.29
N ARG A 897 32.45 7.44 9.67
CA ARG A 897 33.05 8.63 10.31
C ARG A 897 32.27 9.91 10.05
N VAL A 898 31.23 9.85 9.21
CA VAL A 898 30.36 11.00 8.92
C VAL A 898 29.17 10.99 9.87
N GLU A 899 28.86 12.13 10.46
CA GLU A 899 27.68 12.31 11.32
C GLU A 899 26.40 12.31 10.44
N LEU A 900 25.84 11.12 10.20
CA LEU A 900 24.59 10.91 9.44
C LEU A 900 23.31 11.04 10.32
N ALA A 901 23.51 11.36 11.61
CA ALA A 901 22.50 11.66 12.62
C ALA A 901 22.69 13.09 13.18
N GLY A 902 21.63 13.69 13.71
CA GLY A 902 21.78 14.85 14.61
C GLY A 902 22.45 14.40 15.91
N PRO A 903 23.18 15.27 16.62
CA PRO A 903 24.03 14.86 17.73
C PRO A 903 23.18 14.26 18.86
N GLY A 904 23.45 13.01 19.24
CA GLY A 904 22.74 12.30 20.29
C GLY A 904 23.03 10.79 20.43
N ASP A 905 24.00 10.22 19.71
CA ASP A 905 24.51 8.86 19.95
C ASP A 905 25.68 8.90 20.97
N GLY A 906 25.41 9.51 22.14
CA GLY A 906 26.30 9.57 23.29
C GLY A 906 25.51 9.56 24.58
#